data_AF-A0A452F304-F1
#
_entry.id   AF-A0A452F304-F1
#
_cell.length_a   1.000
_cell.length_b   1.000
_cell.length_c   1.000
_cell.angle_alpha   90.00
_cell.angle_beta   90.00
_cell.angle_gamma   90.00
#
_symmetry.space_group_name_H-M   'P 1'
#
loop_
_entity.id
_entity.type
_entity.pdbx_description
1 polymer ?
#
loop_
_entity_poly.entity_id
_entity_poly.type
_entity_poly.pdbx_seq_one_letter_code
_entity_poly.pdbx_strand_id
1 'polypeptide(L)'
;MRPARTALCLRLILALGLALVGLMAVGWASARAPVYVSSWAVRVSQGYQEVDRLARKFGFVNLGQIFPDGQYFHLRHRGVVQQSLTPHWGHCLRLKKDPKVQWFQQQTVQRRVKRSLVVPTDPWFSKQWYMNNEMQSDLNILQVWSQGLSGQGVVVSVLDDGIEKDHPDLWANYDPLASYDFNDYDPDPQPRYTPSDENRHGTRCAGEVAAMANNRFCGAGVAYNSRIGGVRMLDGTITDVIEAQSLSLQPQHIHIYSASWGPEDDGRTVDGPGILTREAFRRGVTNGRGGLGTLFIWASGNGGLHYDNCNCDGYTNSIHTLSVGSTTQQGHVPWYSEACASTLTTTYSSGVATDPQIVTTDLHHQCTDKHTGTSASAPLAAGMIALALEANPLLTWRDMQHLVVRASRPAHLQAEDWRTNGAGRQVSHHYGYGLLDAALLVGMARSWLPTQPQKKCVIHIVHTRTPAGEALAPSPILPVMHVRKNVSACAGHANSIRSLEHVQVQLSLSYSRRGDLEISLTSPMGTRSTLVAIRPFDVSSQGYNNWVFMSTHFWDEDPRGLWILGLENKGYYFNTGTLYRYTLLLYGTAEDMTARPSGPQVTSNACVQRDTEGLCQECHSPAYILGHLCLAYCPPRYFNHTQQAVTAGSGRSAVPAMRVCSSCHSSCYTCRGSSPLDCTACPPQSTLDEQQGSCSGPHPTEAHSQSTATTCPCPHGPAQAVVLSLLSLAFGTPLLCHVLLAGCLLPWMGPPRTGAHSSRHSRTRSRLEPRAG
;
A
#
# COMPACT_ATOMS: atom_id res chain seq x y z
N MET A 1 -33.12 62.88 10.68
CA MET A 1 -34.15 61.84 10.41
C MET A 1 -33.57 60.48 10.81
N ARG A 2 -34.38 59.50 11.23
CA ARG A 2 -33.89 58.16 11.62
C ARG A 2 -34.08 57.16 10.46
N PRO A 3 -33.10 56.28 10.15
CA PRO A 3 -33.35 55.08 9.35
C PRO A 3 -34.35 54.15 10.06
N ALA A 4 -35.18 53.43 9.30
CA ALA A 4 -36.28 52.65 9.87
C ALA A 4 -35.81 51.35 10.54
N ARG A 5 -36.34 51.06 11.74
CA ARG A 5 -36.09 49.81 12.51
C ARG A 5 -36.57 48.53 11.81
N THR A 6 -37.37 48.64 10.75
CA THR A 6 -37.99 47.53 10.02
C THR A 6 -36.99 46.67 9.26
N ALA A 7 -35.96 47.25 8.65
CA ALA A 7 -35.00 46.53 7.81
C ALA A 7 -34.13 45.53 8.58
N LEU A 8 -33.78 45.85 9.83
CA LEU A 8 -32.98 44.96 10.68
C LEU A 8 -33.79 43.75 11.15
N CYS A 9 -35.07 43.96 11.47
CA CYS A 9 -35.98 42.93 11.95
C CYS A 9 -36.22 41.85 10.87
N LEU A 10 -36.44 42.27 9.61
CA LEU A 10 -36.59 41.34 8.48
C LEU A 10 -35.35 40.44 8.29
N ARG A 11 -34.14 40.98 8.43
CA ARG A 11 -32.90 40.21 8.27
C ARG A 11 -32.67 39.21 9.39
N LEU A 12 -32.99 39.54 10.65
CA LEU A 12 -32.96 38.56 11.74
C LEU A 12 -33.99 37.44 11.55
N ILE A 13 -35.22 37.77 11.12
CA ILE A 13 -36.27 36.78 10.87
C ILE A 13 -35.87 35.82 9.74
N LEU A 14 -35.26 36.31 8.66
CA LEU A 14 -34.76 35.44 7.58
C LEU A 14 -33.61 34.53 8.05
N ALA A 15 -32.67 35.05 8.85
CA ALA A 15 -31.55 34.27 9.37
C ALA A 15 -32.00 33.17 10.34
N LEU A 16 -32.93 33.48 11.26
CA LEU A 16 -33.54 32.50 12.16
C LEU A 16 -34.36 31.45 11.39
N GLY A 17 -35.10 31.86 10.36
CA GLY A 17 -35.85 30.94 9.50
C GLY A 17 -34.93 29.94 8.77
N LEU A 18 -33.83 30.41 8.20
CA LEU A 18 -32.85 29.55 7.52
C LEU A 18 -32.11 28.62 8.49
N ALA A 19 -31.76 29.09 9.70
CA ALA A 19 -31.15 28.25 10.73
C ALA A 19 -32.09 27.11 11.19
N LEU A 20 -33.38 27.40 11.38
CA LEU A 20 -34.40 26.40 11.74
C LEU A 20 -34.66 25.36 10.65
N VAL A 21 -34.50 25.72 9.37
CA VAL A 21 -34.59 24.76 8.25
C VAL A 21 -33.32 23.92 8.15
N GLY A 22 -32.13 24.50 8.34
CA GLY A 22 -30.85 23.80 8.28
C GLY A 22 -30.69 22.72 9.37
N LEU A 23 -31.14 23.00 10.59
CA LEU A 23 -30.99 22.08 11.74
C LEU A 23 -31.94 20.87 11.72
N MET A 24 -32.90 20.80 10.81
CA MET A 24 -33.85 19.68 10.67
C MET A 24 -33.46 18.68 9.54
N ALA A 25 -32.36 18.92 8.84
CA ALA A 25 -31.95 18.14 7.66
C ALA A 25 -30.96 16.98 7.97
N VAL A 26 -30.69 16.68 9.24
CA VAL A 26 -29.75 15.63 9.67
C VAL A 26 -30.46 14.56 10.50
N GLY A 27 -30.17 13.28 10.25
CA GLY A 27 -30.35 12.21 11.23
C GLY A 27 -31.70 11.50 11.32
N TRP A 28 -32.71 11.82 10.49
CA TRP A 28 -33.95 11.03 10.42
C TRP A 28 -34.05 10.24 9.11
N ALA A 29 -33.65 8.97 9.16
CA ALA A 29 -33.96 7.99 8.12
C ALA A 29 -35.47 7.74 8.10
N SER A 30 -36.21 8.57 7.36
CA SER A 30 -37.67 8.48 7.26
C SER A 30 -38.08 7.09 6.76
N ALA A 31 -38.69 6.31 7.64
CA ALA A 31 -39.39 5.08 7.31
C ALA A 31 -40.62 5.44 6.45
N ARG A 32 -40.38 5.61 5.14
CA ARG A 32 -41.38 6.08 4.17
C ARG A 32 -42.65 5.27 4.29
N ALA A 33 -43.79 5.97 4.36
CA ALA A 33 -45.09 5.38 4.63
C ALA A 33 -45.37 4.17 3.70
N PRO A 34 -45.85 3.04 4.24
CA PRO A 34 -46.06 1.82 3.45
C PRO A 34 -47.15 2.03 2.40
N VAL A 35 -46.81 1.77 1.14
CA VAL A 35 -47.80 1.72 0.04
C VAL A 35 -48.51 0.38 0.10
N TYR A 36 -49.76 0.35 0.55
CA TYR A 36 -50.64 -0.81 0.53
C TYR A 36 -51.11 -1.11 -0.89
N VAL A 37 -51.35 -2.39 -1.21
CA VAL A 37 -51.87 -2.81 -2.53
C VAL A 37 -53.23 -3.50 -2.44
N SER A 38 -53.91 -3.64 -3.58
CA SER A 38 -55.19 -4.37 -3.75
C SER A 38 -55.17 -5.89 -3.42
N SER A 39 -54.17 -6.37 -2.66
CA SER A 39 -53.93 -7.79 -2.37
C SER A 39 -53.64 -8.06 -0.89
N TRP A 40 -53.99 -9.27 -0.45
CA TRP A 40 -53.89 -9.76 0.92
C TRP A 40 -53.29 -11.17 0.94
N ALA A 41 -52.48 -11.45 1.96
CA ALA A 41 -52.21 -12.81 2.38
C ALA A 41 -53.18 -13.16 3.52
N VAL A 42 -53.75 -14.36 3.52
CA VAL A 42 -54.74 -14.83 4.51
C VAL A 42 -54.43 -16.25 4.92
N ARG A 43 -54.47 -16.54 6.24
CA ARG A 43 -54.38 -17.90 6.80
C ARG A 43 -55.75 -18.35 7.28
N VAL A 44 -56.18 -19.55 6.89
CA VAL A 44 -57.50 -20.09 7.25
C VAL A 44 -57.42 -21.49 7.85
N SER A 45 -58.42 -21.83 8.68
CA SER A 45 -58.44 -23.10 9.41
C SER A 45 -58.82 -24.33 8.57
N GLN A 46 -59.36 -24.16 7.35
CA GLN A 46 -59.99 -25.24 6.56
C GLN A 46 -59.66 -25.20 5.05
N GLY A 47 -58.45 -24.72 4.71
CA GLY A 47 -57.88 -24.87 3.36
C GLY A 47 -58.66 -24.21 2.21
N TYR A 48 -58.51 -24.76 1.01
CA TYR A 48 -58.86 -24.10 -0.26
C TYR A 48 -60.37 -23.76 -0.38
N GLN A 49 -61.24 -24.69 -0.01
CA GLN A 49 -62.70 -24.50 -0.09
C GLN A 49 -63.18 -23.32 0.77
N GLU A 50 -62.56 -23.15 1.94
CA GLU A 50 -62.88 -22.07 2.87
C GLU A 50 -62.39 -20.71 2.34
N VAL A 51 -61.26 -20.67 1.64
CA VAL A 51 -60.79 -19.46 0.95
C VAL A 51 -61.69 -19.10 -0.22
N ASP A 52 -62.16 -20.06 -1.03
CA ASP A 52 -63.12 -19.77 -2.09
C ASP A 52 -64.48 -19.30 -1.55
N ARG A 53 -64.87 -19.75 -0.34
CA ARG A 53 -66.04 -19.23 0.38
C ARG A 53 -65.82 -17.76 0.78
N LEU A 54 -64.69 -17.46 1.44
CA LEU A 54 -64.32 -16.09 1.87
C LEU A 54 -64.16 -15.12 0.69
N ALA A 55 -63.57 -15.60 -0.42
CA ALA A 55 -63.35 -14.82 -1.63
C ALA A 55 -64.68 -14.37 -2.23
N ARG A 56 -65.60 -15.32 -2.51
CA ARG A 56 -66.96 -15.02 -2.98
C ARG A 56 -67.76 -14.16 -2.00
N LYS A 57 -67.70 -14.46 -0.69
CA LYS A 57 -68.42 -13.73 0.36
C LYS A 57 -68.02 -12.25 0.47
N PHE A 58 -66.76 -11.91 0.20
CA PHE A 58 -66.22 -10.56 0.43
C PHE A 58 -65.68 -9.85 -0.82
N GLY A 59 -65.90 -10.40 -2.02
CA GLY A 59 -65.55 -9.77 -3.31
C GLY A 59 -64.09 -9.95 -3.76
N PHE A 60 -63.32 -10.81 -3.09
CA PHE A 60 -61.96 -11.13 -3.52
C PHE A 60 -61.94 -12.19 -4.62
N VAL A 61 -60.88 -12.18 -5.40
CA VAL A 61 -60.45 -13.30 -6.25
C VAL A 61 -59.41 -14.08 -5.46
N ASN A 62 -59.59 -15.40 -5.34
CA ASN A 62 -58.56 -16.32 -4.87
C ASN A 62 -57.51 -16.51 -5.98
N LEU A 63 -56.24 -16.25 -5.66
CA LEU A 63 -55.10 -16.43 -6.57
C LEU A 63 -54.28 -17.68 -6.25
N GLY A 64 -54.76 -18.53 -5.32
CA GLY A 64 -54.14 -19.79 -4.93
C GLY A 64 -53.38 -19.74 -3.61
N GLN A 65 -52.67 -20.82 -3.33
CA GLN A 65 -51.86 -20.99 -2.12
C GLN A 65 -50.53 -20.22 -2.24
N ILE A 66 -50.05 -19.70 -1.11
CA ILE A 66 -48.75 -19.02 -0.99
C ILE A 66 -47.64 -20.04 -0.66
N PHE A 67 -47.98 -21.08 0.10
CA PHE A 67 -47.07 -22.16 0.48
C PHE A 67 -47.71 -23.53 0.23
N PRO A 68 -46.91 -24.60 -0.02
CA PRO A 68 -47.43 -25.96 -0.24
C PRO A 68 -48.15 -26.58 0.97
N ASP A 69 -48.10 -25.96 2.15
CA ASP A 69 -48.80 -26.41 3.36
C ASP A 69 -50.33 -26.25 3.30
N GLY A 70 -50.83 -25.52 2.30
CA GLY A 70 -52.25 -25.27 2.09
C GLY A 70 -52.92 -24.44 3.19
N GLN A 71 -52.16 -23.73 4.04
CA GLN A 71 -52.70 -22.89 5.12
C GLN A 71 -52.80 -21.41 4.74
N TYR A 72 -51.88 -20.93 3.89
CA TYR A 72 -51.79 -19.52 3.48
C TYR A 72 -52.19 -19.32 2.02
N PHE A 73 -52.99 -18.28 1.76
CA PHE A 73 -53.60 -18.03 0.46
C PHE A 73 -53.52 -16.56 0.06
N HIS A 74 -53.48 -16.31 -1.24
CA HIS A 74 -53.36 -14.99 -1.85
C HIS A 74 -54.72 -14.52 -2.35
N LEU A 75 -55.28 -13.46 -1.75
CA LEU A 75 -56.55 -12.85 -2.14
C LEU A 75 -56.34 -11.47 -2.76
N ARG A 76 -56.95 -11.19 -3.92
CA ARG A 76 -56.92 -9.87 -4.57
C ARG A 76 -58.33 -9.32 -4.78
N HIS A 77 -58.60 -8.09 -4.34
CA HIS A 77 -59.91 -7.46 -4.53
C HIS A 77 -59.91 -6.60 -5.79
N ARG A 78 -60.87 -6.80 -6.71
CA ARG A 78 -60.93 -6.04 -7.97
C ARG A 78 -61.50 -4.63 -7.80
N GLY A 79 -62.44 -4.44 -6.87
CA GLY A 79 -63.13 -3.16 -6.62
C GLY A 79 -62.41 -2.22 -5.64
N VAL A 80 -61.07 -2.21 -5.59
CA VAL A 80 -60.29 -1.24 -4.80
C VAL A 80 -59.09 -0.74 -5.59
N VAL A 81 -58.61 0.46 -5.27
CA VAL A 81 -57.40 1.03 -5.90
C VAL A 81 -56.20 0.11 -5.75
N GLN A 82 -55.36 0.04 -6.80
CA GLN A 82 -54.26 -0.92 -6.85
C GLN A 82 -53.13 -0.61 -5.86
N GLN A 83 -52.93 0.66 -5.52
CA GLN A 83 -51.97 1.19 -4.56
C GLN A 83 -52.63 2.28 -3.71
N SER A 84 -52.27 2.37 -2.42
CA SER A 84 -52.79 3.36 -1.45
C SER A 84 -51.74 3.67 -0.38
N LEU A 85 -51.75 4.90 0.15
CA LEU A 85 -50.94 5.29 1.32
C LEU A 85 -51.60 4.91 2.66
N THR A 86 -52.82 4.41 2.64
CA THR A 86 -53.58 3.98 3.84
C THR A 86 -54.10 2.54 3.71
N PRO A 87 -54.22 1.79 4.82
CA PRO A 87 -54.83 0.46 4.79
C PRO A 87 -56.28 0.52 4.31
N HIS A 88 -56.72 -0.51 3.59
CA HIS A 88 -58.09 -0.61 3.09
C HIS A 88 -58.99 -1.19 4.20
N TRP A 89 -59.13 -0.42 5.28
CA TRP A 89 -59.72 -0.80 6.56
C TRP A 89 -61.05 -1.54 6.46
N GLY A 90 -61.94 -1.15 5.55
CA GLY A 90 -63.23 -1.83 5.35
C GLY A 90 -63.12 -3.30 4.96
N HIS A 91 -62.09 -3.70 4.19
CA HIS A 91 -61.84 -5.10 3.83
C HIS A 91 -61.09 -5.84 4.94
N CYS A 92 -60.12 -5.19 5.59
CA CYS A 92 -59.44 -5.72 6.76
C CYS A 92 -60.41 -6.03 7.92
N LEU A 93 -61.40 -5.16 8.16
CA LEU A 93 -62.45 -5.38 9.16
C LEU A 93 -63.41 -6.51 8.79
N ARG A 94 -63.67 -6.75 7.50
CA ARG A 94 -64.48 -7.89 7.03
C ARG A 94 -63.74 -9.21 7.26
N LEU A 95 -62.45 -9.28 6.90
CA LEU A 95 -61.61 -10.45 7.16
C LEU A 95 -61.45 -10.73 8.66
N LYS A 96 -61.19 -9.69 9.49
CA LYS A 96 -61.08 -9.82 10.96
C LYS A 96 -62.37 -10.32 11.64
N LYS A 97 -63.53 -10.16 10.99
CA LYS A 97 -64.84 -10.56 11.53
C LYS A 97 -65.28 -11.97 11.12
N ASP A 98 -64.57 -12.68 10.25
CA ASP A 98 -64.91 -14.06 9.91
C ASP A 98 -64.09 -15.05 10.74
N PRO A 99 -64.72 -15.91 11.59
CA PRO A 99 -64.02 -16.75 12.56
C PRO A 99 -63.16 -17.85 11.95
N LYS A 100 -63.20 -18.04 10.62
CA LYS A 100 -62.33 -18.99 9.89
C LYS A 100 -61.00 -18.37 9.44
N VAL A 101 -60.88 -17.04 9.50
CA VAL A 101 -59.64 -16.30 9.22
C VAL A 101 -58.80 -16.25 10.51
N GLN A 102 -57.73 -17.04 10.56
CA GLN A 102 -56.81 -17.07 11.70
C GLN A 102 -55.87 -15.85 11.70
N TRP A 103 -55.48 -15.40 10.51
CA TRP A 103 -54.58 -14.27 10.30
C TRP A 103 -54.79 -13.68 8.90
N PHE A 104 -54.55 -12.39 8.73
CA PHE A 104 -54.44 -11.78 7.42
C PHE A 104 -53.50 -10.57 7.46
N GLN A 105 -52.90 -10.24 6.33
CA GLN A 105 -52.12 -9.03 6.12
C GLN A 105 -52.39 -8.46 4.74
N GLN A 106 -52.85 -7.20 4.68
CA GLN A 106 -52.84 -6.45 3.43
C GLN A 106 -51.39 -6.26 2.99
N GLN A 107 -51.09 -6.65 1.75
CA GLN A 107 -49.75 -6.60 1.22
C GLN A 107 -49.33 -5.15 0.96
N THR A 108 -48.03 -4.89 1.06
CA THR A 108 -47.42 -3.59 0.80
C THR A 108 -46.35 -3.71 -0.29
N VAL A 109 -46.06 -2.62 -0.99
CA VAL A 109 -45.03 -2.58 -2.04
C VAL A 109 -43.64 -2.72 -1.38
N GLN A 110 -43.13 -3.94 -1.37
CA GLN A 110 -41.78 -4.26 -0.95
C GLN A 110 -40.78 -3.81 -2.02
N ARG A 111 -40.16 -2.63 -1.83
CA ARG A 111 -39.08 -2.16 -2.71
C ARG A 111 -37.84 -3.03 -2.48
N ARG A 112 -37.53 -3.90 -3.45
CA ARG A 112 -36.32 -4.70 -3.50
C ARG A 112 -35.45 -4.20 -4.65
N VAL A 113 -34.24 -3.74 -4.33
CA VAL A 113 -33.20 -3.51 -5.35
C VAL A 113 -32.51 -4.85 -5.62
N LYS A 114 -32.21 -5.15 -6.88
CA LYS A 114 -31.37 -6.31 -7.22
C LYS A 114 -29.96 -6.04 -6.65
N ARG A 115 -29.33 -7.01 -5.99
CA ARG A 115 -27.90 -6.91 -5.64
C ARG A 115 -27.10 -6.95 -6.93
N SER A 116 -26.78 -5.77 -7.47
CA SER A 116 -25.79 -5.62 -8.56
C SER A 116 -24.38 -5.76 -7.97
N LEU A 117 -23.39 -5.86 -8.86
CA LEU A 117 -22.03 -5.46 -8.51
C LEU A 117 -22.03 -4.00 -8.01
N VAL A 118 -21.04 -3.66 -7.20
CA VAL A 118 -20.72 -2.27 -6.84
C VAL A 118 -19.96 -1.66 -8.03
N VAL A 119 -20.71 -1.34 -9.09
CA VAL A 119 -20.18 -0.60 -10.26
C VAL A 119 -20.29 0.89 -9.95
N PRO A 120 -19.19 1.66 -9.95
CA PRO A 120 -19.21 3.10 -9.75
C PRO A 120 -20.11 3.81 -10.78
N THR A 121 -20.77 4.90 -10.38
CA THR A 121 -21.71 5.65 -11.25
C THR A 121 -21.04 6.70 -12.15
N ASP A 122 -19.71 6.62 -12.26
CA ASP A 122 -18.86 7.73 -12.66
C ASP A 122 -18.56 7.70 -14.17
N PRO A 123 -18.54 8.87 -14.84
CA PRO A 123 -18.81 8.96 -16.27
C PRO A 123 -17.77 8.27 -17.16
N TRP A 124 -16.54 8.07 -16.67
CA TRP A 124 -15.46 7.40 -17.40
C TRP A 124 -15.09 6.03 -16.77
N PHE A 125 -15.82 5.53 -15.76
CA PHE A 125 -15.59 4.17 -15.25
C PHE A 125 -15.79 3.10 -16.34
N SER A 126 -16.70 3.32 -17.29
CA SER A 126 -16.83 2.46 -18.48
C SER A 126 -15.60 2.48 -19.39
N LYS A 127 -14.74 3.50 -19.34
CA LYS A 127 -13.44 3.49 -20.03
C LYS A 127 -12.34 2.76 -19.24
N GLN A 128 -12.53 2.47 -17.95
CA GLN A 128 -11.53 1.77 -17.10
C GLN A 128 -11.56 0.26 -17.36
N TRP A 129 -11.21 -0.12 -18.59
CA TRP A 129 -11.24 -1.47 -19.16
C TRP A 129 -10.48 -2.54 -18.36
N TYR A 130 -9.53 -2.11 -17.53
CA TYR A 130 -8.72 -2.93 -16.64
C TYR A 130 -9.41 -3.25 -15.29
N MET A 131 -10.62 -2.71 -15.04
CA MET A 131 -11.41 -2.93 -13.81
C MET A 131 -12.91 -3.17 -14.04
N ASN A 132 -13.43 -3.04 -15.26
CA ASN A 132 -14.87 -2.88 -15.53
C ASN A 132 -15.62 -4.17 -15.90
N ASN A 133 -14.99 -5.35 -15.87
CA ASN A 133 -15.50 -6.64 -16.37
C ASN A 133 -15.90 -6.70 -17.86
N GLU A 134 -15.54 -5.72 -18.70
CA GLU A 134 -15.74 -5.84 -20.16
C GLU A 134 -14.70 -6.78 -20.80
N MET A 135 -13.58 -7.02 -20.11
CA MET A 135 -12.53 -7.95 -20.51
C MET A 135 -12.63 -9.30 -19.81
N GLN A 136 -12.25 -10.37 -20.51
CA GLN A 136 -12.26 -11.75 -20.00
C GLN A 136 -11.21 -12.01 -18.89
N SER A 137 -10.28 -11.09 -18.65
CA SER A 137 -9.23 -11.21 -17.64
C SER A 137 -8.76 -9.83 -17.17
N ASP A 138 -9.69 -9.01 -16.68
CA ASP A 138 -9.35 -7.75 -15.99
C ASP A 138 -8.65 -8.01 -14.63
N LEU A 139 -8.34 -6.97 -13.87
CA LEU A 139 -7.64 -7.09 -12.58
C LEU A 139 -8.52 -7.68 -11.44
N ASN A 140 -9.75 -8.09 -11.72
CA ASN A 140 -10.78 -8.62 -10.81
C ASN A 140 -11.22 -7.65 -9.69
N ILE A 141 -11.02 -6.33 -9.88
CA ILE A 141 -11.29 -5.30 -8.85
C ILE A 141 -12.75 -5.30 -8.40
N LEU A 142 -13.70 -5.36 -9.35
CA LEU A 142 -15.14 -5.39 -9.05
C LEU A 142 -15.56 -6.59 -8.19
N GLN A 143 -14.84 -7.73 -8.25
CA GLN A 143 -15.08 -8.86 -7.36
C GLN A 143 -14.63 -8.55 -5.92
N VAL A 144 -13.60 -7.73 -5.71
CA VAL A 144 -13.21 -7.25 -4.38
C VAL A 144 -14.22 -6.24 -3.84
N TRP A 145 -14.62 -5.24 -4.63
CA TRP A 145 -15.63 -4.26 -4.22
C TRP A 145 -16.99 -4.91 -3.90
N SER A 146 -17.35 -6.00 -4.59
CA SER A 146 -18.55 -6.79 -4.27
C SER A 146 -18.54 -7.43 -2.86
N GLN A 147 -17.37 -7.51 -2.23
CA GLN A 147 -17.17 -8.03 -0.87
C GLN A 147 -17.11 -6.92 0.19
N GLY A 148 -17.33 -5.65 -0.20
CA GLY A 148 -17.32 -4.50 0.71
C GLY A 148 -15.93 -3.99 1.10
N LEU A 149 -14.88 -4.39 0.37
CA LEU A 149 -13.53 -3.84 0.49
C LEU A 149 -13.33 -2.73 -0.56
N SER A 150 -12.62 -1.67 -0.18
CA SER A 150 -12.45 -0.43 -0.96
C SER A 150 -11.17 0.36 -0.64
N GLY A 151 -10.28 -0.18 0.19
CA GLY A 151 -9.06 0.48 0.68
C GLY A 151 -9.20 1.18 2.04
N GLN A 152 -10.36 1.04 2.70
CA GLN A 152 -10.72 1.84 3.87
C GLN A 152 -9.68 1.72 4.99
N GLY A 153 -9.10 2.86 5.38
CA GLY A 153 -8.14 2.94 6.48
C GLY A 153 -6.69 2.58 6.11
N VAL A 154 -6.42 2.24 4.85
CA VAL A 154 -5.05 2.16 4.33
C VAL A 154 -4.62 3.52 3.81
N VAL A 155 -3.34 3.85 4.00
CA VAL A 155 -2.73 5.13 3.58
C VAL A 155 -1.66 4.85 2.52
N VAL A 156 -1.82 5.44 1.34
CA VAL A 156 -0.86 5.36 0.24
C VAL A 156 -0.23 6.74 -0.01
N SER A 157 1.03 6.79 -0.41
CA SER A 157 1.69 8.02 -0.84
C SER A 157 2.39 7.82 -2.19
N VAL A 158 2.28 8.80 -3.07
CA VAL A 158 2.90 8.81 -4.40
C VAL A 158 4.17 9.67 -4.34
N LEU A 159 5.34 9.08 -4.56
CA LEU A 159 6.64 9.77 -4.51
C LEU A 159 7.02 10.23 -5.92
N ASP A 160 6.75 11.49 -6.26
CA ASP A 160 6.71 11.91 -7.68
C ASP A 160 6.84 13.45 -7.86
N ASP A 161 6.22 14.04 -8.88
CA ASP A 161 6.22 15.48 -9.18
C ASP A 161 5.22 16.33 -8.35
N GLY A 162 4.32 15.68 -7.61
CA GLY A 162 3.36 16.31 -6.71
C GLY A 162 1.97 15.67 -6.77
N ILE A 163 1.01 16.24 -6.05
CA ILE A 163 -0.41 15.83 -6.10
C ILE A 163 -1.31 17.07 -6.05
N GLU A 164 -2.19 17.21 -7.04
CA GLU A 164 -3.25 18.23 -7.03
C GLU A 164 -4.30 17.87 -5.96
N LYS A 165 -3.99 18.22 -4.71
CA LYS A 165 -4.76 17.83 -3.51
C LYS A 165 -6.20 18.36 -3.50
N ASP A 166 -6.48 19.40 -4.29
CA ASP A 166 -7.79 20.00 -4.49
C ASP A 166 -8.52 19.49 -5.75
N HIS A 167 -7.96 18.51 -6.46
CA HIS A 167 -8.62 17.83 -7.57
C HIS A 167 -10.00 17.28 -7.13
N PRO A 168 -11.09 17.47 -7.91
CA PRO A 168 -12.46 17.12 -7.50
C PRO A 168 -12.67 15.63 -7.16
N ASP A 169 -11.75 14.78 -7.62
CA ASP A 169 -11.74 13.33 -7.45
C ASP A 169 -10.72 12.84 -6.40
N LEU A 170 -9.89 13.72 -5.82
CA LEU A 170 -8.88 13.38 -4.81
C LEU A 170 -9.14 14.01 -3.45
N TRP A 171 -9.67 15.23 -3.39
CA TRP A 171 -9.70 16.09 -2.18
C TRP A 171 -10.31 15.45 -0.92
N ALA A 172 -11.31 14.55 -1.05
CA ALA A 172 -11.93 13.90 0.11
C ALA A 172 -11.06 12.78 0.68
N ASN A 173 -10.27 12.12 -0.18
CA ASN A 173 -9.34 11.05 0.14
C ASN A 173 -7.94 11.58 0.51
N TYR A 174 -7.60 12.80 0.09
CA TYR A 174 -6.32 13.46 0.37
C TYR A 174 -5.94 13.40 1.86
N ASP A 175 -4.66 13.17 2.12
CA ASP A 175 -4.08 13.08 3.45
C ASP A 175 -2.78 13.92 3.57
N PRO A 176 -2.81 15.04 4.33
CA PRO A 176 -1.63 15.87 4.54
C PRO A 176 -0.57 15.21 5.44
N LEU A 177 -0.88 14.13 6.17
CA LEU A 177 0.13 13.34 6.91
C LEU A 177 0.81 12.29 6.03
N ALA A 178 0.29 12.05 4.82
CA ALA A 178 0.91 11.20 3.80
C ALA A 178 1.66 12.01 2.73
N SER A 179 1.86 13.31 2.96
CA SER A 179 2.27 14.28 1.95
C SER A 179 3.34 15.25 2.47
N TYR A 180 4.22 15.70 1.57
CA TYR A 180 5.24 16.74 1.85
C TYR A 180 5.88 17.25 0.55
N ASP A 181 6.46 18.44 0.57
CA ASP A 181 7.27 18.97 -0.53
C ASP A 181 8.75 19.04 -0.15
N PHE A 182 9.59 18.25 -0.82
CA PHE A 182 11.05 18.28 -0.63
C PHE A 182 11.78 19.10 -1.70
N ASN A 183 11.09 19.65 -2.69
CA ASN A 183 11.68 20.59 -3.65
C ASN A 183 11.72 22.01 -3.06
N ASP A 184 10.63 22.46 -2.45
CA ASP A 184 10.46 23.78 -1.83
C ASP A 184 10.46 23.76 -0.26
N TYR A 185 10.50 22.56 0.35
CA TYR A 185 10.67 22.32 1.81
C TYR A 185 9.49 22.72 2.71
N ASP A 186 8.26 22.47 2.27
CA ASP A 186 7.03 22.78 3.01
C ASP A 186 5.98 21.64 2.95
N PRO A 187 4.86 21.67 3.71
CA PRO A 187 3.93 20.55 3.76
C PRO A 187 2.91 20.48 2.61
N ASP A 188 2.96 21.37 1.61
CA ASP A 188 2.01 21.40 0.49
C ASP A 188 2.60 20.84 -0.82
N PRO A 189 2.27 19.59 -1.22
CA PRO A 189 2.82 18.94 -2.42
C PRO A 189 2.16 19.39 -3.74
N GLN A 190 1.57 20.59 -3.81
CA GLN A 190 0.84 21.05 -5.01
C GLN A 190 1.79 21.06 -6.23
N PRO A 191 1.42 20.49 -7.38
CA PRO A 191 2.28 20.49 -8.54
C PRO A 191 2.44 21.91 -9.09
N ARG A 192 3.68 22.25 -9.47
CA ARG A 192 3.99 23.52 -10.14
C ARG A 192 3.47 23.49 -11.58
N TYR A 193 2.31 24.11 -11.83
CA TYR A 193 1.71 24.24 -13.15
C TYR A 193 2.66 24.91 -14.18
N THR A 194 2.74 24.34 -15.39
CA THR A 194 3.60 24.85 -16.47
C THR A 194 2.91 24.79 -17.84
N PRO A 195 3.36 25.55 -18.86
CA PRO A 195 2.81 25.45 -20.22
C PRO A 195 3.03 24.09 -20.93
N SER A 196 3.87 23.22 -20.35
CA SER A 196 4.15 21.84 -20.79
C SER A 196 3.27 20.79 -20.07
N ASP A 197 2.62 21.19 -18.97
CA ASP A 197 2.04 20.31 -17.95
C ASP A 197 3.02 19.17 -17.59
N GLU A 198 4.27 19.52 -17.27
CA GLU A 198 5.29 18.53 -16.92
C GLU A 198 4.98 17.85 -15.58
N ASN A 199 4.57 18.64 -14.58
CA ASN A 199 4.24 18.19 -13.23
C ASN A 199 2.79 17.68 -13.12
N ARG A 200 2.43 16.66 -13.92
CA ARG A 200 1.08 16.04 -13.94
C ARG A 200 1.09 14.56 -13.55
N HIS A 201 2.26 13.98 -13.38
CA HIS A 201 2.48 12.55 -13.31
C HIS A 201 2.00 11.95 -11.97
N GLY A 202 2.43 12.50 -10.84
CA GLY A 202 1.99 12.07 -9.51
C GLY A 202 0.49 12.26 -9.29
N THR A 203 -0.09 13.30 -9.88
CA THR A 203 -1.56 13.54 -9.88
C THR A 203 -2.33 12.48 -10.66
N ARG A 204 -1.77 11.94 -11.76
CA ARG A 204 -2.36 10.82 -12.51
C ARG A 204 -2.28 9.51 -11.73
N CYS A 205 -1.11 9.21 -11.18
CA CYS A 205 -0.87 8.02 -10.37
C CYS A 205 -1.73 7.99 -9.10
N ALA A 206 -1.95 9.14 -8.45
CA ALA A 206 -2.82 9.24 -7.27
C ALA A 206 -4.27 8.84 -7.55
N GLY A 207 -4.82 9.20 -8.72
CA GLY A 207 -6.16 8.81 -9.14
C GLY A 207 -6.33 7.31 -9.37
N GLU A 208 -5.32 6.64 -9.92
CA GLU A 208 -5.35 5.19 -10.13
C GLU A 208 -5.47 4.42 -8.81
N VAL A 209 -4.77 4.89 -7.78
CA VAL A 209 -4.88 4.32 -6.42
C VAL A 209 -6.24 4.65 -5.81
N ALA A 210 -6.61 5.94 -5.77
CA ALA A 210 -7.59 6.45 -4.81
C ALA A 210 -8.45 7.62 -5.30
N ALA A 211 -8.67 7.77 -6.61
CA ALA A 211 -9.77 8.59 -7.10
C ALA A 211 -11.10 8.15 -6.45
N MET A 212 -11.92 9.12 -6.06
CA MET A 212 -13.21 8.90 -5.41
C MET A 212 -14.14 8.07 -6.30
N ALA A 213 -15.13 7.40 -5.69
CA ALA A 213 -16.16 6.68 -6.42
C ALA A 213 -17.55 7.24 -6.09
N ASN A 214 -18.42 7.27 -7.10
CA ASN A 214 -19.80 7.73 -7.09
C ASN A 214 -20.00 9.24 -6.86
N ASN A 215 -19.00 10.06 -7.18
CA ASN A 215 -19.08 11.53 -7.17
C ASN A 215 -19.59 12.12 -8.51
N ARG A 216 -19.64 11.32 -9.58
CA ARG A 216 -19.97 11.66 -10.98
C ARG A 216 -18.89 12.47 -11.70
N PHE A 217 -17.65 12.39 -11.26
CA PHE A 217 -16.46 12.96 -11.89
C PHE A 217 -15.52 11.83 -12.33
N CYS A 218 -14.61 12.10 -13.29
CA CYS A 218 -13.73 11.13 -13.94
C CYS A 218 -14.18 9.64 -13.88
N GLY A 219 -13.53 8.81 -13.07
CA GLY A 219 -13.75 7.36 -12.97
C GLY A 219 -13.83 6.91 -11.51
N ALA A 220 -13.01 5.94 -11.14
CA ALA A 220 -12.73 5.59 -9.73
C ALA A 220 -11.30 5.03 -9.59
N GLY A 221 -10.70 5.15 -8.40
CA GLY A 221 -9.43 4.50 -8.06
C GLY A 221 -9.66 3.05 -7.64
N VAL A 222 -8.65 2.19 -7.82
CA VAL A 222 -8.68 0.77 -7.42
C VAL A 222 -9.10 0.60 -5.95
N ALA A 223 -8.64 1.51 -5.09
CA ALA A 223 -8.88 1.55 -3.66
C ALA A 223 -9.47 2.93 -3.27
N TYR A 224 -10.61 3.29 -3.88
CA TYR A 224 -11.31 4.58 -3.79
C TYR A 224 -11.71 5.10 -2.39
N ASN A 225 -11.51 4.33 -1.31
CA ASN A 225 -11.67 4.76 0.09
C ASN A 225 -10.35 4.76 0.90
N SER A 226 -9.20 4.54 0.23
CA SER A 226 -7.88 4.74 0.84
C SER A 226 -7.63 6.22 1.09
N ARG A 227 -6.79 6.52 2.09
CA ARG A 227 -6.11 7.81 2.17
C ARG A 227 -5.00 7.88 1.12
N ILE A 228 -4.89 9.02 0.44
CA ILE A 228 -3.88 9.27 -0.59
C ILE A 228 -3.10 10.55 -0.28
N GLY A 229 -1.78 10.44 -0.27
CA GLY A 229 -0.88 11.58 -0.24
C GLY A 229 0.04 11.60 -1.45
N GLY A 230 0.80 12.68 -1.57
CA GLY A 230 1.82 12.83 -2.59
C GLY A 230 3.02 13.56 -2.01
N VAL A 231 4.20 13.17 -2.48
CA VAL A 231 5.46 13.82 -2.13
C VAL A 231 6.01 14.44 -3.39
N ARG A 232 6.02 15.77 -3.45
CA ARG A 232 6.68 16.52 -4.52
C ARG A 232 8.19 16.47 -4.25
N MET A 233 8.88 15.68 -5.05
CA MET A 233 10.33 15.50 -4.99
C MET A 233 10.99 15.46 -6.39
N LEU A 234 10.26 15.14 -7.45
CA LEU A 234 10.79 15.12 -8.83
C LEU A 234 10.90 16.51 -9.50
N ASP A 235 10.21 17.54 -9.01
CA ASP A 235 10.18 18.88 -9.61
C ASP A 235 11.40 19.73 -9.20
N GLY A 236 12.61 19.16 -9.28
CA GLY A 236 13.84 19.80 -8.84
C GLY A 236 15.08 18.91 -8.85
N THR A 237 16.10 19.31 -8.10
CA THR A 237 17.38 18.58 -8.03
C THR A 237 17.29 17.41 -7.05
N ILE A 238 17.29 16.19 -7.59
CA ILE A 238 17.27 14.95 -6.80
C ILE A 238 18.62 14.69 -6.13
N THR A 239 18.61 14.15 -4.90
CA THR A 239 19.80 13.67 -4.20
C THR A 239 19.45 12.51 -3.25
N ASP A 240 20.45 11.71 -2.85
CA ASP A 240 20.38 10.67 -1.80
C ASP A 240 19.72 11.16 -0.49
N VAL A 241 19.77 12.47 -0.19
CA VAL A 241 19.07 13.06 0.97
C VAL A 241 17.56 13.17 0.71
N ILE A 242 17.17 13.71 -0.45
CA ILE A 242 15.76 13.96 -0.83
C ILE A 242 15.01 12.64 -1.02
N GLU A 243 15.62 11.67 -1.70
CA GLU A 243 15.11 10.30 -1.83
C GLU A 243 14.92 9.64 -0.46
N ALA A 244 15.94 9.66 0.40
CA ALA A 244 15.90 9.04 1.72
C ALA A 244 14.88 9.69 2.64
N GLN A 245 14.69 11.01 2.55
CA GLN A 245 13.64 11.73 3.27
C GLN A 245 12.25 11.36 2.76
N SER A 246 12.05 11.32 1.44
CA SER A 246 10.79 10.92 0.79
C SER A 246 10.36 9.50 1.21
N LEU A 247 11.29 8.54 1.14
CA LEU A 247 11.08 7.15 1.57
C LEU A 247 11.01 6.96 3.10
N SER A 248 11.29 8.01 3.87
CA SER A 248 11.19 8.04 5.35
C SER A 248 10.09 8.97 5.87
N LEU A 249 9.23 9.51 5.00
CA LEU A 249 8.12 10.38 5.42
C LEU A 249 7.06 9.58 6.18
N GLN A 250 6.89 9.82 7.48
CA GLN A 250 5.82 9.24 8.31
C GLN A 250 5.58 7.71 8.16
N PRO A 251 6.60 6.82 8.24
CA PRO A 251 6.48 5.39 7.97
C PRO A 251 5.68 4.58 9.01
N GLN A 252 5.08 5.25 10.00
CA GLN A 252 4.10 4.65 10.93
C GLN A 252 2.64 4.96 10.53
N HIS A 253 2.45 5.93 9.62
CA HIS A 253 1.16 6.37 9.10
C HIS A 253 0.97 5.91 7.65
N ILE A 254 1.96 6.19 6.79
CA ILE A 254 1.96 5.73 5.39
C ILE A 254 2.23 4.23 5.37
N HIS A 255 1.34 3.49 4.71
CA HIS A 255 1.42 2.04 4.62
C HIS A 255 2.17 1.57 3.37
N ILE A 256 1.90 2.26 2.25
CA ILE A 256 2.37 1.94 0.91
C ILE A 256 2.93 3.22 0.27
N TYR A 257 4.10 3.13 -0.33
CA TYR A 257 4.66 4.17 -1.19
C TYR A 257 4.67 3.64 -2.62
N SER A 258 4.17 4.42 -3.57
CA SER A 258 4.24 4.13 -5.00
C SER A 258 5.25 5.07 -5.65
N ALA A 259 6.16 4.52 -6.44
CA ALA A 259 7.20 5.26 -7.14
C ALA A 259 7.45 4.67 -8.54
N SER A 260 7.92 5.52 -9.44
CA SER A 260 8.18 5.16 -10.85
C SER A 260 9.36 5.93 -11.44
N TRP A 261 10.33 6.25 -10.59
CA TRP A 261 11.58 6.92 -10.92
C TRP A 261 12.78 6.02 -10.58
N GLY A 262 13.92 6.30 -11.21
CA GLY A 262 15.15 5.54 -11.10
C GLY A 262 16.27 6.25 -11.86
N PRO A 263 17.28 5.52 -12.37
CA PRO A 263 18.27 6.03 -13.31
C PRO A 263 17.65 6.43 -14.66
N GLU A 264 18.48 6.87 -15.61
CA GLU A 264 18.04 7.13 -16.99
C GLU A 264 17.87 5.80 -17.76
N ASP A 265 16.67 5.55 -18.29
CA ASP A 265 16.25 4.35 -19.05
C ASP A 265 16.91 4.24 -20.46
N ASP A 266 18.22 4.54 -20.58
CA ASP A 266 18.93 4.84 -21.84
C ASP A 266 19.58 3.63 -22.54
N GLY A 267 19.49 2.44 -21.94
CA GLY A 267 20.15 1.21 -22.41
C GLY A 267 21.62 1.10 -22.01
N ARG A 268 22.12 1.93 -21.08
CA ARG A 268 23.56 2.09 -20.78
C ARG A 268 23.85 2.30 -19.30
N THR A 269 22.99 3.04 -18.62
CA THR A 269 23.15 3.42 -17.22
C THR A 269 23.17 2.17 -16.32
N VAL A 270 23.93 2.23 -15.21
CA VAL A 270 23.93 1.21 -14.15
C VAL A 270 24.13 1.99 -12.85
N ASP A 271 23.04 2.32 -12.17
CA ASP A 271 23.06 3.14 -10.97
C ASP A 271 21.89 2.80 -10.05
N GLY A 272 21.89 3.28 -8.82
CA GLY A 272 20.91 2.90 -7.83
C GLY A 272 20.95 3.73 -6.55
N PRO A 273 20.14 3.35 -5.54
CA PRO A 273 19.96 4.15 -4.35
C PRO A 273 21.28 4.36 -3.59
N GLY A 274 21.51 5.59 -3.16
CA GLY A 274 22.69 5.99 -2.40
C GLY A 274 22.74 5.40 -0.98
N ILE A 275 23.64 5.90 -0.15
CA ILE A 275 23.88 5.32 1.18
C ILE A 275 22.70 5.62 2.11
N LEU A 276 22.13 6.82 2.02
CA LEU A 276 20.98 7.23 2.82
C LEU A 276 19.71 6.55 2.31
N THR A 277 19.49 6.50 1.00
CA THR A 277 18.31 5.86 0.38
C THR A 277 18.26 4.36 0.66
N ARG A 278 19.40 3.66 0.62
CA ARG A 278 19.48 2.24 1.00
C ARG A 278 19.19 2.00 2.48
N GLU A 279 19.58 2.93 3.36
CA GLU A 279 19.24 2.88 4.78
C GLU A 279 17.77 3.25 5.03
N ALA A 280 17.18 4.16 4.23
CA ALA A 280 15.75 4.49 4.26
C ALA A 280 14.90 3.28 3.89
N PHE A 281 15.16 2.61 2.76
CA PHE A 281 14.52 1.34 2.40
C PHE A 281 14.63 0.31 3.53
N ARG A 282 15.85 0.11 4.08
CA ARG A 282 16.08 -0.85 5.17
C ARG A 282 15.27 -0.50 6.42
N ARG A 283 15.21 0.77 6.82
CA ARG A 283 14.42 1.24 7.97
C ARG A 283 12.92 1.13 7.72
N GLY A 284 12.45 1.42 6.52
CA GLY A 284 11.06 1.23 6.11
C GLY A 284 10.63 -0.22 6.33
N VAL A 285 11.36 -1.19 5.75
CA VAL A 285 10.98 -2.60 5.86
C VAL A 285 11.18 -3.23 7.25
N THR A 286 12.06 -2.69 8.12
CA THR A 286 12.24 -3.23 9.49
C THR A 286 11.41 -2.53 10.56
N ASN A 287 11.09 -1.24 10.39
CA ASN A 287 10.51 -0.40 11.44
C ASN A 287 9.16 0.20 11.05
N GLY A 288 8.87 0.38 9.74
CA GLY A 288 7.61 0.93 9.27
C GLY A 288 6.40 0.07 9.64
N ARG A 289 5.20 0.66 9.66
CA ARG A 289 3.94 0.00 10.05
C ARG A 289 4.07 -0.81 11.36
N GLY A 290 4.59 -0.20 12.42
CA GLY A 290 4.81 -0.87 13.72
C GLY A 290 5.82 -2.03 13.70
N GLY A 291 6.69 -2.10 12.69
CA GLY A 291 7.63 -3.21 12.48
C GLY A 291 7.10 -4.35 11.62
N LEU A 292 5.94 -4.20 10.97
CA LEU A 292 5.50 -5.07 9.87
C LEU A 292 6.26 -4.78 8.57
N GLY A 293 6.81 -3.57 8.45
CA GLY A 293 7.53 -3.07 7.30
C GLY A 293 6.64 -2.31 6.31
N THR A 294 7.15 -1.16 5.89
CA THR A 294 6.67 -0.38 4.76
C THR A 294 6.61 -1.23 3.48
N LEU A 295 5.60 -0.99 2.65
CA LEU A 295 5.52 -1.52 1.29
C LEU A 295 5.99 -0.45 0.30
N PHE A 296 7.03 -0.74 -0.48
CA PHE A 296 7.51 0.12 -1.56
C PHE A 296 7.16 -0.55 -2.90
N ILE A 297 6.28 0.06 -3.68
CA ILE A 297 5.84 -0.44 -5.00
C ILE A 297 6.56 0.36 -6.06
N TRP A 298 7.19 -0.31 -7.02
CA TRP A 298 8.08 0.31 -8.00
C TRP A 298 7.70 -0.10 -9.41
N ALA A 299 7.74 0.86 -10.35
CA ALA A 299 7.71 0.54 -11.77
C ALA A 299 9.00 -0.21 -12.20
N SER A 300 8.94 -0.98 -13.29
CA SER A 300 10.10 -1.74 -13.81
C SER A 300 10.92 -1.01 -14.89
N GLY A 301 10.73 0.29 -15.12
CA GLY A 301 11.45 1.05 -16.14
C GLY A 301 10.84 1.01 -17.55
N ASN A 302 11.08 2.06 -18.33
CA ASN A 302 10.51 2.31 -19.66
C ASN A 302 11.55 2.16 -20.81
N GLY A 303 12.74 1.63 -20.53
CA GLY A 303 13.88 1.51 -21.45
C GLY A 303 13.77 0.43 -22.53
N GLY A 304 12.59 -0.16 -22.77
CA GLY A 304 12.40 -1.26 -23.72
C GLY A 304 12.89 -0.99 -25.16
N LEU A 305 12.62 0.21 -25.71
CA LEU A 305 13.16 0.62 -27.03
C LEU A 305 14.67 0.88 -27.02
N HIS A 306 15.25 1.10 -25.85
CA HIS A 306 16.69 1.23 -25.64
C HIS A 306 17.37 -0.10 -25.32
N TYR A 307 16.61 -1.21 -25.32
CA TYR A 307 17.06 -2.54 -24.92
C TYR A 307 17.66 -2.55 -23.51
N ASP A 308 17.09 -1.76 -22.60
CA ASP A 308 17.54 -1.75 -21.21
C ASP A 308 17.04 -2.98 -20.43
N ASN A 309 17.59 -3.16 -19.23
CA ASN A 309 17.38 -4.28 -18.36
C ASN A 309 17.34 -3.80 -16.92
N CYS A 310 16.15 -3.79 -16.33
CA CYS A 310 15.86 -3.26 -15.00
C CYS A 310 16.59 -3.92 -13.80
N ASN A 311 17.50 -4.88 -14.02
CA ASN A 311 18.52 -5.27 -13.03
C ASN A 311 19.77 -4.35 -13.02
N CYS A 312 19.83 -3.38 -13.94
CA CYS A 312 20.78 -2.26 -13.96
C CYS A 312 20.26 -1.04 -13.19
N ASP A 313 18.94 -0.95 -12.95
CA ASP A 313 18.33 -0.04 -11.98
C ASP A 313 18.41 -0.65 -10.57
N GLY A 314 19.15 -0.03 -9.66
CA GLY A 314 19.27 -0.48 -8.27
C GLY A 314 18.03 -0.28 -7.38
N TYR A 315 17.03 0.47 -7.83
CA TYR A 315 15.77 0.71 -7.09
C TYR A 315 14.78 -0.44 -7.30
N THR A 316 14.44 -0.78 -8.54
CA THR A 316 13.52 -1.88 -8.87
C THR A 316 14.16 -3.27 -8.65
N ASN A 317 15.49 -3.37 -8.74
CA ASN A 317 16.32 -4.54 -8.39
C ASN A 317 16.49 -4.77 -6.85
N SER A 318 15.98 -3.86 -6.02
CA SER A 318 16.04 -4.00 -4.56
C SER A 318 15.11 -5.12 -4.06
N ILE A 319 15.54 -5.89 -3.05
CA ILE A 319 14.64 -6.88 -2.41
C ILE A 319 13.51 -6.20 -1.61
N HIS A 320 13.69 -4.93 -1.23
CA HIS A 320 12.76 -4.16 -0.41
C HIS A 320 11.62 -3.52 -1.22
N THR A 321 11.76 -3.44 -2.54
CA THR A 321 10.72 -2.98 -3.46
C THR A 321 9.92 -4.15 -4.01
N LEU A 322 8.72 -3.88 -4.49
CA LEU A 322 7.90 -4.80 -5.25
C LEU A 322 7.81 -4.23 -6.67
N SER A 323 8.65 -4.79 -7.55
CA SER A 323 8.78 -4.36 -8.95
C SER A 323 7.59 -4.84 -9.80
N VAL A 324 7.00 -3.91 -10.57
CA VAL A 324 5.79 -4.10 -11.37
C VAL A 324 6.05 -3.72 -12.82
N GLY A 325 5.96 -4.71 -13.72
CA GLY A 325 5.98 -4.51 -15.17
C GLY A 325 4.60 -4.28 -15.78
N SER A 326 4.55 -4.01 -17.08
CA SER A 326 3.31 -3.68 -17.81
C SER A 326 2.90 -4.72 -18.85
N THR A 327 1.61 -4.75 -19.17
CA THR A 327 1.08 -5.42 -20.37
C THR A 327 0.02 -4.57 -21.06
N THR A 328 -0.12 -4.74 -22.37
CA THR A 328 -1.17 -4.08 -23.17
C THR A 328 -2.54 -4.70 -22.88
N GLN A 329 -3.62 -4.06 -23.34
CA GLN A 329 -4.99 -4.60 -23.24
C GLN A 329 -5.10 -6.07 -23.71
N GLN A 330 -4.36 -6.44 -24.77
CA GLN A 330 -4.44 -7.75 -25.41
C GLN A 330 -3.40 -8.74 -24.85
N GLY A 331 -2.70 -8.40 -23.76
CA GLY A 331 -1.72 -9.26 -23.11
C GLY A 331 -0.36 -9.32 -23.81
N HIS A 332 0.02 -8.30 -24.59
CA HIS A 332 1.34 -8.22 -25.21
C HIS A 332 2.34 -7.47 -24.32
N VAL A 333 3.64 -7.66 -24.58
CA VAL A 333 4.71 -6.87 -23.99
C VAL A 333 4.69 -5.47 -24.62
N PRO A 334 4.53 -4.38 -23.84
CA PRO A 334 4.57 -3.03 -24.37
C PRO A 334 5.98 -2.64 -24.82
N TRP A 335 6.08 -1.77 -25.84
CA TRP A 335 7.36 -1.37 -26.45
C TRP A 335 8.36 -0.70 -25.49
N TYR A 336 7.87 -0.12 -24.39
CA TYR A 336 8.68 0.50 -23.34
C TYR A 336 9.07 -0.48 -22.22
N SER A 337 8.37 -1.62 -22.05
CA SER A 337 8.55 -2.45 -20.86
C SER A 337 9.90 -3.16 -20.89
N GLU A 338 10.73 -2.89 -19.89
CA GLU A 338 11.97 -3.63 -19.67
C GLU A 338 11.72 -5.07 -19.20
N ALA A 339 12.75 -5.90 -19.35
CA ALA A 339 12.75 -7.29 -18.90
C ALA A 339 13.92 -7.54 -17.95
N CYS A 340 13.65 -7.98 -16.73
CA CYS A 340 14.68 -8.32 -15.75
C CYS A 340 14.16 -9.35 -14.75
N ALA A 341 15.09 -9.96 -14.01
CA ALA A 341 14.75 -11.03 -13.07
C ALA A 341 14.19 -10.52 -11.72
N SER A 342 14.25 -9.21 -11.45
CA SER A 342 13.69 -8.59 -10.24
C SER A 342 12.18 -8.34 -10.32
N THR A 343 11.61 -8.21 -11.53
CA THR A 343 10.17 -8.05 -11.75
C THR A 343 9.39 -9.16 -11.04
N LEU A 344 8.40 -8.77 -10.25
CA LEU A 344 7.68 -9.70 -9.37
C LEU A 344 6.26 -9.97 -9.91
N THR A 345 5.62 -8.97 -10.53
CA THR A 345 4.28 -9.08 -11.13
C THR A 345 4.09 -8.07 -12.26
N THR A 346 2.97 -8.20 -12.97
CA THR A 346 2.48 -7.24 -13.96
C THR A 346 1.08 -6.74 -13.61
N THR A 347 0.78 -5.51 -14.02
CA THR A 347 -0.58 -4.99 -14.18
C THR A 347 -0.71 -4.36 -15.58
N TYR A 348 -1.89 -3.83 -15.91
CA TYR A 348 -2.12 -3.20 -17.22
C TYR A 348 -1.46 -1.82 -17.34
N SER A 349 -1.19 -1.42 -18.58
CA SER A 349 -0.90 -0.04 -18.99
C SER A 349 -1.17 0.11 -20.51
N SER A 350 -0.74 1.21 -21.11
CA SER A 350 -0.84 1.50 -22.55
C SER A 350 -0.04 0.55 -23.43
N GLY A 351 -0.50 0.27 -24.65
CA GLY A 351 0.28 -0.42 -25.67
C GLY A 351 0.79 0.52 -26.77
N VAL A 352 0.44 0.24 -28.03
CA VAL A 352 0.64 1.16 -29.15
C VAL A 352 -0.38 2.31 -29.09
N ALA A 353 -0.18 3.37 -29.88
CA ALA A 353 -1.02 4.58 -29.84
C ALA A 353 -2.50 4.37 -30.24
N THR A 354 -2.87 3.19 -30.74
CA THR A 354 -4.25 2.78 -31.03
C THR A 354 -4.91 1.97 -29.93
N ASP A 355 -4.14 1.46 -28.96
CA ASP A 355 -4.67 0.71 -27.82
C ASP A 355 -5.28 1.68 -26.79
N PRO A 356 -6.33 1.28 -26.06
CA PRO A 356 -6.81 2.09 -24.94
C PRO A 356 -5.74 2.15 -23.86
N GLN A 357 -5.61 3.34 -23.27
CA GLN A 357 -4.58 3.65 -22.29
C GLN A 357 -5.21 3.72 -20.89
N ILE A 358 -4.44 4.16 -19.89
CA ILE A 358 -4.95 4.28 -18.53
C ILE A 358 -5.82 5.54 -18.37
N VAL A 359 -6.88 5.40 -17.56
CA VAL A 359 -7.94 6.37 -17.36
C VAL A 359 -7.97 6.82 -15.90
N THR A 360 -7.59 8.08 -15.66
CA THR A 360 -7.35 8.60 -14.31
C THR A 360 -7.54 10.13 -14.25
N THR A 361 -7.30 10.72 -13.08
CA THR A 361 -7.24 12.16 -12.83
C THR A 361 -6.11 12.83 -13.61
N ASP A 362 -6.21 14.13 -13.86
CA ASP A 362 -5.18 14.90 -14.56
C ASP A 362 -5.13 16.35 -14.02
N LEU A 363 -4.00 17.01 -14.24
CA LEU A 363 -3.72 18.36 -13.77
C LEU A 363 -4.76 19.39 -14.29
N HIS A 364 -4.96 20.48 -13.54
CA HIS A 364 -6.00 21.51 -13.76
C HIS A 364 -7.42 21.00 -13.57
N HIS A 365 -7.62 20.11 -12.59
CA HIS A 365 -8.91 19.55 -12.21
C HIS A 365 -9.58 18.75 -13.34
N GLN A 366 -8.79 18.01 -14.14
CA GLN A 366 -9.24 17.31 -15.36
C GLN A 366 -9.23 15.78 -15.25
N CYS A 367 -9.65 15.10 -16.32
CA CYS A 367 -9.61 13.65 -16.47
C CYS A 367 -8.81 13.29 -17.72
N THR A 368 -7.95 12.27 -17.65
CA THR A 368 -7.18 11.77 -18.79
C THR A 368 -7.57 10.34 -19.14
N ASP A 369 -7.57 10.03 -20.44
CA ASP A 369 -7.63 8.68 -20.99
C ASP A 369 -6.33 8.31 -21.71
N LYS A 370 -5.24 8.98 -21.30
CA LYS A 370 -3.90 8.95 -21.93
C LYS A 370 -2.78 8.96 -20.89
N HIS A 371 -2.86 8.10 -19.88
CA HIS A 371 -1.73 7.76 -19.03
C HIS A 371 -1.10 6.42 -19.47
N THR A 372 0.22 6.31 -19.34
CA THR A 372 1.06 5.44 -20.18
C THR A 372 2.36 5.06 -19.46
N GLY A 373 2.99 3.95 -19.84
CA GLY A 373 4.29 3.51 -19.31
C GLY A 373 4.16 2.58 -18.09
N THR A 374 5.27 2.03 -17.61
CA THR A 374 5.30 1.21 -16.37
C THR A 374 4.90 2.00 -15.14
N SER A 375 5.01 3.32 -15.22
CA SER A 375 4.63 4.28 -14.19
C SER A 375 3.14 4.26 -13.84
N ALA A 376 2.26 3.81 -14.76
CA ALA A 376 0.84 3.59 -14.47
C ALA A 376 0.57 2.17 -13.91
N SER A 377 1.42 1.19 -14.20
CA SER A 377 1.26 -0.17 -13.68
C SER A 377 1.52 -0.27 -12.16
N ALA A 378 2.50 0.47 -11.63
CA ALA A 378 2.81 0.46 -10.21
C ALA A 378 1.69 1.04 -9.30
N PRO A 379 1.04 2.18 -9.61
CA PRO A 379 -0.14 2.68 -8.90
C PRO A 379 -1.31 1.71 -8.85
N LEU A 380 -1.64 1.03 -9.97
CA LEU A 380 -2.68 0.00 -9.98
C LEU A 380 -2.33 -1.14 -8.99
N ALA A 381 -1.09 -1.62 -9.00
CA ALA A 381 -0.63 -2.62 -8.04
C ALA A 381 -0.67 -2.11 -6.60
N ALA A 382 -0.29 -0.85 -6.34
CA ALA A 382 -0.38 -0.23 -5.02
C ALA A 382 -1.82 -0.17 -4.49
N GLY A 383 -2.80 0.17 -5.35
CA GLY A 383 -4.22 0.09 -5.02
C GLY A 383 -4.70 -1.34 -4.74
N MET A 384 -4.30 -2.33 -5.54
CA MET A 384 -4.64 -3.74 -5.31
C MET A 384 -4.06 -4.26 -3.98
N ILE A 385 -2.86 -3.79 -3.62
CA ILE A 385 -2.17 -4.09 -2.36
C ILE A 385 -2.84 -3.36 -1.18
N ALA A 386 -3.41 -2.17 -1.38
CA ALA A 386 -4.23 -1.50 -0.37
C ALA A 386 -5.52 -2.28 -0.06
N LEU A 387 -6.20 -2.83 -1.08
CA LEU A 387 -7.34 -3.74 -0.88
C LEU A 387 -6.96 -5.00 -0.08
N ALA A 388 -5.74 -5.53 -0.31
CA ALA A 388 -5.21 -6.67 0.44
C ALA A 388 -4.85 -6.31 1.90
N LEU A 389 -4.34 -5.11 2.15
CA LEU A 389 -4.10 -4.61 3.52
C LEU A 389 -5.39 -4.31 4.29
N GLU A 390 -6.45 -3.80 3.66
CA GLU A 390 -7.76 -3.67 4.32
C GLU A 390 -8.32 -5.05 4.71
N ALA A 391 -8.09 -6.07 3.88
CA ALA A 391 -8.48 -7.44 4.16
C ALA A 391 -7.64 -8.12 5.27
N ASN A 392 -6.35 -7.78 5.37
CA ASN A 392 -5.45 -8.22 6.43
C ASN A 392 -4.29 -7.21 6.64
N PRO A 393 -4.41 -6.25 7.57
CA PRO A 393 -3.41 -5.18 7.74
C PRO A 393 -2.14 -5.64 8.46
N LEU A 394 -2.08 -6.91 8.89
CA LEU A 394 -0.94 -7.52 9.58
C LEU A 394 0.10 -8.12 8.63
N LEU A 395 -0.16 -8.11 7.32
CA LEU A 395 0.77 -8.62 6.32
C LEU A 395 2.08 -7.82 6.37
N THR A 396 3.19 -8.50 6.64
CA THR A 396 4.51 -7.87 6.53
C THR A 396 4.85 -7.56 5.07
N TRP A 397 5.88 -6.76 4.85
CA TRP A 397 6.37 -6.46 3.50
C TRP A 397 6.68 -7.73 2.67
N ARG A 398 7.24 -8.76 3.31
CA ARG A 398 7.48 -10.10 2.73
C ARG A 398 6.21 -10.91 2.51
N ASP A 399 5.25 -10.86 3.44
CA ASP A 399 3.98 -11.56 3.26
C ASP A 399 3.25 -11.05 2.02
N MET A 400 3.30 -9.74 1.76
CA MET A 400 2.73 -9.16 0.54
C MET A 400 3.44 -9.64 -0.72
N GLN A 401 4.77 -9.67 -0.75
CA GLN A 401 5.53 -10.25 -1.88
C GLN A 401 5.18 -11.74 -2.09
N HIS A 402 5.16 -12.55 -1.03
CA HIS A 402 4.76 -13.97 -1.09
C HIS A 402 3.34 -14.16 -1.63
N LEU A 403 2.40 -13.28 -1.26
CA LEU A 403 1.03 -13.27 -1.72
C LEU A 403 0.92 -12.87 -3.19
N VAL A 404 1.65 -11.84 -3.64
CA VAL A 404 1.69 -11.46 -5.05
C VAL A 404 2.23 -12.59 -5.93
N VAL A 405 3.35 -13.24 -5.56
CA VAL A 405 3.89 -14.46 -6.24
C VAL A 405 2.87 -15.61 -6.35
N ARG A 406 1.80 -15.60 -5.54
CA ARG A 406 0.74 -16.62 -5.52
C ARG A 406 -0.58 -16.14 -6.14
N ALA A 407 -0.80 -14.82 -6.22
CA ALA A 407 -1.99 -14.19 -6.78
C ALA A 407 -1.81 -13.77 -8.25
N SER A 408 -0.58 -13.53 -8.70
CA SER A 408 -0.27 -13.27 -10.10
C SER A 408 -0.51 -14.53 -10.95
N ARG A 409 -1.05 -14.34 -12.16
CA ARG A 409 -1.41 -15.41 -13.09
C ARG A 409 -0.86 -15.09 -14.48
N PRO A 410 -0.22 -16.05 -15.19
CA PRO A 410 0.14 -15.87 -16.61
C PRO A 410 -1.06 -15.55 -17.52
N ALA A 411 -2.28 -15.91 -17.10
CA ALA A 411 -3.55 -15.50 -17.69
C ALA A 411 -3.61 -15.65 -19.23
N HIS A 412 -3.50 -14.54 -19.95
CA HIS A 412 -3.49 -14.44 -21.42
C HIS A 412 -2.21 -13.75 -21.93
N LEU A 413 -1.20 -13.60 -21.07
CA LEU A 413 0.00 -12.81 -21.32
C LEU A 413 0.98 -13.55 -22.23
N GLN A 414 1.37 -12.90 -23.32
CA GLN A 414 2.18 -13.45 -24.39
C GLN A 414 3.64 -13.03 -24.21
N ALA A 415 4.51 -14.01 -23.95
CA ALA A 415 5.97 -13.88 -23.94
C ALA A 415 6.63 -15.23 -24.30
N GLU A 416 7.75 -15.19 -25.03
CA GLU A 416 8.47 -16.41 -25.44
C GLU A 416 9.35 -17.01 -24.33
N ASP A 417 9.57 -16.25 -23.25
CA ASP A 417 10.48 -16.60 -22.16
C ASP A 417 9.80 -17.22 -20.94
N TRP A 418 8.47 -17.41 -20.95
CA TRP A 418 7.73 -18.13 -19.90
C TRP A 418 8.36 -19.50 -19.60
N ARG A 419 8.90 -19.70 -18.39
CA ARG A 419 9.41 -21.00 -17.92
C ARG A 419 8.77 -21.37 -16.59
N THR A 420 8.62 -22.67 -16.34
CA THR A 420 8.24 -23.19 -15.02
C THR A 420 9.50 -23.32 -14.15
N ASN A 421 9.47 -22.73 -12.96
CA ASN A 421 10.56 -22.82 -11.97
C ASN A 421 10.51 -24.15 -11.19
N GLY A 422 11.52 -24.39 -10.34
CA GLY A 422 11.66 -25.62 -9.56
C GLY A 422 10.51 -25.87 -8.56
N ALA A 423 9.83 -24.80 -8.13
CA ALA A 423 8.64 -24.87 -7.28
C ALA A 423 7.32 -25.00 -8.07
N GLY A 424 7.38 -25.20 -9.40
CA GLY A 424 6.20 -25.40 -10.25
C GLY A 424 5.47 -24.12 -10.67
N ARG A 425 6.04 -22.94 -10.43
CA ARG A 425 5.45 -21.64 -10.82
C ARG A 425 5.92 -21.23 -12.21
N GLN A 426 5.03 -20.71 -13.05
CA GLN A 426 5.44 -20.06 -14.30
C GLN A 426 5.96 -18.64 -14.00
N VAL A 427 7.07 -18.27 -14.63
CA VAL A 427 7.73 -16.96 -14.48
C VAL A 427 8.32 -16.49 -15.82
N SER A 428 8.34 -15.17 -16.04
CA SER A 428 8.89 -14.48 -17.21
C SER A 428 9.65 -13.22 -16.74
N HIS A 429 10.74 -12.84 -17.41
CA HIS A 429 11.49 -11.62 -17.10
C HIS A 429 10.71 -10.34 -17.51
N HIS A 430 9.74 -10.46 -18.42
CA HIS A 430 8.82 -9.35 -18.77
C HIS A 430 7.69 -9.20 -17.74
N TYR A 431 7.19 -10.31 -17.20
CA TYR A 431 5.94 -10.31 -16.43
C TYR A 431 6.05 -10.72 -14.95
N GLY A 432 7.25 -11.09 -14.48
CA GLY A 432 7.41 -11.77 -13.20
C GLY A 432 6.53 -13.03 -13.15
N TYR A 433 5.69 -13.14 -12.13
CA TYR A 433 4.70 -14.23 -11.99
C TYR A 433 3.37 -13.99 -12.75
N GLY A 434 3.25 -12.92 -13.53
CA GLY A 434 2.13 -12.63 -14.43
C GLY A 434 1.21 -11.50 -13.96
N LEU A 435 0.01 -11.44 -14.55
CA LEU A 435 -0.98 -10.41 -14.25
C LEU A 435 -1.50 -10.59 -12.82
N LEU A 436 -1.43 -9.54 -12.01
CA LEU A 436 -1.96 -9.54 -10.65
C LEU A 436 -3.49 -9.67 -10.65
N ASP A 437 -4.02 -10.40 -9.67
CA ASP A 437 -5.46 -10.62 -9.49
C ASP A 437 -5.89 -10.15 -8.09
N ALA A 438 -6.67 -9.07 -8.01
CA ALA A 438 -7.04 -8.50 -6.72
C ALA A 438 -7.95 -9.42 -5.90
N ALA A 439 -8.84 -10.18 -6.56
CA ALA A 439 -9.74 -11.09 -5.86
C ALA A 439 -9.00 -12.30 -5.28
N LEU A 440 -8.00 -12.81 -6.00
CA LEU A 440 -7.13 -13.88 -5.53
C LEU A 440 -6.19 -13.36 -4.42
N LEU A 441 -5.60 -12.18 -4.59
CA LEU A 441 -4.73 -11.52 -3.60
C LEU A 441 -5.45 -11.31 -2.27
N VAL A 442 -6.64 -10.69 -2.31
CA VAL A 442 -7.52 -10.48 -1.14
C VAL A 442 -8.00 -11.80 -0.54
N GLY A 443 -8.33 -12.77 -1.39
CA GLY A 443 -8.77 -14.10 -0.96
C GLY A 443 -7.70 -14.83 -0.16
N MET A 444 -6.45 -14.81 -0.63
CA MET A 444 -5.30 -15.37 0.07
C MET A 444 -4.89 -14.55 1.31
N ALA A 445 -4.92 -13.22 1.22
CA ALA A 445 -4.58 -12.31 2.33
C ALA A 445 -5.36 -12.63 3.61
N ARG A 446 -6.67 -12.93 3.48
CA ARG A 446 -7.54 -13.29 4.61
C ARG A 446 -7.16 -14.60 5.29
N SER A 447 -6.58 -15.58 4.59
CA SER A 447 -6.14 -16.86 5.16
C SER A 447 -4.61 -16.99 5.25
N TRP A 448 -3.87 -15.89 5.11
CA TRP A 448 -2.42 -15.90 5.20
C TRP A 448 -1.95 -16.02 6.65
N LEU A 449 -0.98 -16.92 6.87
CA LEU A 449 -0.21 -17.01 8.13
C LEU A 449 1.06 -16.17 7.97
N PRO A 450 1.48 -15.34 8.94
CA PRO A 450 2.75 -14.62 8.89
C PRO A 450 3.92 -15.55 8.55
N THR A 451 4.80 -15.12 7.65
CA THR A 451 6.05 -15.82 7.34
C THR A 451 7.04 -15.75 8.49
N GLN A 452 7.88 -16.78 8.64
CA GLN A 452 8.97 -16.77 9.63
C GLN A 452 9.96 -15.62 9.38
N PRO A 453 10.76 -15.23 10.39
CA PRO A 453 11.81 -14.23 10.22
C PRO A 453 12.73 -14.56 9.04
N GLN A 454 12.97 -13.57 8.17
CA GLN A 454 13.82 -13.74 7.00
C GLN A 454 15.22 -14.23 7.40
N LYS A 455 15.70 -15.26 6.72
CA LYS A 455 17.06 -15.78 6.84
C LYS A 455 17.89 -15.28 5.67
N LYS A 456 19.19 -15.07 5.92
CA LYS A 456 20.17 -14.66 4.90
C LYS A 456 21.38 -15.58 4.96
N CYS A 457 21.63 -16.32 3.88
CA CYS A 457 22.82 -17.13 3.72
C CYS A 457 23.77 -16.45 2.72
N VAL A 458 25.05 -16.34 3.06
CA VAL A 458 26.07 -15.65 2.25
C VAL A 458 27.14 -16.64 1.85
N ILE A 459 27.35 -16.84 0.54
CA ILE A 459 28.31 -17.79 -0.01
C ILE A 459 29.32 -17.03 -0.86
N HIS A 460 30.55 -16.85 -0.36
CA HIS A 460 31.66 -16.37 -1.17
C HIS A 460 32.18 -17.49 -2.08
N ILE A 461 32.35 -17.21 -3.37
CA ILE A 461 32.66 -18.20 -4.41
C ILE A 461 33.99 -17.88 -5.08
N VAL A 462 34.09 -16.71 -5.71
CA VAL A 462 35.36 -16.14 -6.17
C VAL A 462 35.80 -15.11 -5.14
N HIS A 463 37.08 -15.13 -4.75
CA HIS A 463 37.67 -14.49 -3.56
C HIS A 463 37.59 -15.32 -2.25
N THR A 464 37.41 -16.65 -2.30
CA THR A 464 37.88 -17.49 -1.17
C THR A 464 39.41 -17.52 -1.13
N ARG A 465 40.01 -17.48 0.07
CA ARG A 465 41.42 -17.83 0.24
C ARG A 465 41.59 -19.35 0.12
N THR A 466 42.74 -19.80 -0.38
CA THR A 466 43.14 -21.21 -0.33
C THR A 466 43.40 -21.63 1.12
N PRO A 467 43.47 -22.94 1.44
CA PRO A 467 43.92 -23.40 2.76
C PRO A 467 45.35 -22.94 3.13
N ALA A 468 46.15 -22.51 2.15
CA ALA A 468 47.48 -21.92 2.35
C ALA A 468 47.44 -20.38 2.59
N GLY A 469 46.25 -19.77 2.60
CA GLY A 469 46.04 -18.34 2.88
C GLY A 469 46.08 -17.41 1.67
N GLU A 470 46.51 -17.91 0.51
CA GLU A 470 46.57 -17.14 -0.74
C GLU A 470 45.16 -16.78 -1.25
N ALA A 471 44.96 -15.57 -1.77
CA ALA A 471 43.70 -15.23 -2.43
C ALA A 471 43.63 -15.89 -3.82
N LEU A 472 42.49 -16.49 -4.17
CA LEU A 472 42.26 -16.94 -5.56
C LEU A 472 42.49 -15.78 -6.55
N ALA A 473 43.31 -16.03 -7.56
CA ALA A 473 43.64 -15.04 -8.57
C ALA A 473 42.40 -14.59 -9.37
N PRO A 474 42.35 -13.32 -9.80
CA PRO A 474 41.29 -12.85 -10.70
C PRO A 474 41.19 -13.72 -11.95
N SER A 475 39.96 -14.12 -12.31
CA SER A 475 39.73 -15.09 -13.39
C SER A 475 39.41 -14.38 -14.70
N PRO A 476 40.14 -14.63 -15.81
CA PRO A 476 39.81 -14.03 -17.10
C PRO A 476 38.46 -14.56 -17.60
N ILE A 477 37.63 -13.68 -18.12
CA ILE A 477 36.30 -14.03 -18.63
C ILE A 477 36.47 -14.59 -20.05
N LEU A 478 36.21 -15.88 -20.20
CA LEU A 478 36.18 -16.58 -21.50
C LEU A 478 34.89 -16.22 -22.27
N PRO A 479 34.84 -16.41 -23.61
CA PRO A 479 33.64 -16.14 -24.40
C PRO A 479 32.37 -16.86 -23.90
N VAL A 480 32.54 -18.05 -23.33
CA VAL A 480 31.53 -18.74 -22.52
C VAL A 480 32.20 -19.23 -21.23
N MET A 481 31.77 -18.77 -20.07
CA MET A 481 32.33 -19.11 -18.77
C MET A 481 31.24 -19.53 -17.79
N HIS A 482 31.46 -20.65 -17.07
CA HIS A 482 30.49 -21.21 -16.13
C HIS A 482 31.14 -21.45 -14.76
N VAL A 483 30.86 -20.57 -13.78
CA VAL A 483 31.34 -20.72 -12.40
C VAL A 483 30.35 -21.59 -11.61
N ARG A 484 30.79 -22.79 -11.24
CA ARG A 484 29.98 -23.81 -10.56
C ARG A 484 30.29 -23.86 -9.07
N LYS A 485 29.26 -23.90 -8.22
CA LYS A 485 29.39 -24.04 -6.76
C LYS A 485 28.31 -24.96 -6.20
N ASN A 486 28.72 -26.00 -5.48
CA ASN A 486 27.80 -26.76 -4.63
C ASN A 486 27.58 -25.99 -3.30
N VAL A 487 26.33 -25.84 -2.89
CA VAL A 487 25.86 -24.95 -1.82
C VAL A 487 24.97 -25.71 -0.84
N SER A 488 25.30 -25.65 0.45
CA SER A 488 24.51 -26.25 1.54
C SER A 488 23.37 -25.36 2.05
N ALA A 489 23.22 -24.14 1.49
CA ALA A 489 22.27 -23.11 1.91
C ALA A 489 22.28 -22.84 3.43
N CYS A 490 23.48 -22.85 4.03
CA CYS A 490 23.70 -22.67 5.47
C CYS A 490 23.00 -23.73 6.36
N ALA A 491 22.66 -24.91 5.82
CA ALA A 491 22.15 -26.04 6.59
C ALA A 491 23.06 -26.36 7.80
N GLY A 492 22.45 -26.61 8.96
CA GLY A 492 23.14 -26.77 10.24
C GLY A 492 23.36 -25.46 11.02
N HIS A 493 23.07 -24.29 10.43
CA HIS A 493 23.19 -22.99 11.09
C HIS A 493 21.84 -22.27 11.22
N ALA A 494 21.77 -21.27 12.11
CA ALA A 494 20.57 -20.49 12.42
C ALA A 494 20.04 -19.63 11.24
N ASN A 495 20.82 -19.50 10.16
CA ASN A 495 20.47 -18.85 8.90
C ASN A 495 20.30 -19.83 7.72
N SER A 496 20.04 -21.11 8.00
CA SER A 496 19.63 -22.11 7.01
C SER A 496 18.35 -21.68 6.28
N ILE A 497 18.29 -21.98 4.97
CA ILE A 497 17.13 -21.71 4.10
C ILE A 497 16.66 -23.03 3.48
N ARG A 498 15.34 -23.24 3.47
CA ARG A 498 14.63 -24.37 2.86
C ARG A 498 13.78 -23.95 1.66
N SER A 499 13.11 -22.80 1.75
CA SER A 499 12.38 -22.18 0.64
C SER A 499 12.90 -20.76 0.41
N LEU A 500 13.30 -20.48 -0.82
CA LEU A 500 13.80 -19.18 -1.26
C LEU A 500 12.72 -18.10 -1.33
N GLU A 501 13.17 -16.86 -1.08
CA GLU A 501 12.52 -15.62 -1.49
C GLU A 501 13.37 -15.04 -2.64
N HIS A 502 14.17 -14.00 -2.36
CA HIS A 502 15.08 -13.39 -3.31
C HIS A 502 16.42 -14.14 -3.41
N VAL A 503 16.99 -14.18 -4.61
CA VAL A 503 18.39 -14.56 -4.84
C VAL A 503 19.15 -13.35 -5.36
N GLN A 504 20.33 -13.08 -4.80
CA GLN A 504 21.20 -11.99 -5.21
C GLN A 504 22.60 -12.49 -5.59
N VAL A 505 23.16 -11.92 -6.66
CA VAL A 505 24.48 -12.24 -7.20
C VAL A 505 25.32 -10.97 -7.18
N GLN A 506 26.25 -10.89 -6.23
CA GLN A 506 27.15 -9.75 -6.09
C GLN A 506 28.45 -10.00 -6.86
N LEU A 507 28.71 -9.19 -7.89
CA LEU A 507 29.88 -9.31 -8.77
C LEU A 507 30.78 -8.07 -8.71
N SER A 508 32.09 -8.30 -8.75
CA SER A 508 33.06 -7.29 -9.19
C SER A 508 33.78 -7.85 -10.41
N LEU A 509 33.60 -7.23 -11.57
CA LEU A 509 34.24 -7.63 -12.83
C LEU A 509 34.54 -6.42 -13.73
N SER A 510 35.61 -6.51 -14.51
CA SER A 510 35.91 -5.62 -15.64
C SER A 510 35.54 -6.31 -16.95
N TYR A 511 35.09 -5.53 -17.94
CA TYR A 511 34.75 -6.03 -19.28
C TYR A 511 34.90 -4.92 -20.32
N SER A 512 35.43 -5.21 -21.50
CA SER A 512 35.77 -4.20 -22.52
C SER A 512 34.57 -3.46 -23.09
N ARG A 513 33.41 -4.13 -23.20
CA ARG A 513 32.12 -3.55 -23.58
C ARG A 513 30.99 -4.25 -22.82
N ARG A 514 30.56 -3.64 -21.72
CA ARG A 514 29.66 -4.23 -20.72
C ARG A 514 28.34 -4.75 -21.29
N GLY A 515 27.75 -4.05 -22.26
CA GLY A 515 26.49 -4.42 -22.92
C GLY A 515 26.50 -5.71 -23.75
N ASP A 516 27.68 -6.27 -24.04
CA ASP A 516 27.81 -7.53 -24.78
C ASP A 516 27.79 -8.78 -23.88
N LEU A 517 27.83 -8.59 -22.55
CA LEU A 517 27.95 -9.67 -21.56
C LEU A 517 26.58 -10.08 -21.02
N GLU A 518 26.04 -11.21 -21.47
CA GLU A 518 24.91 -11.85 -20.80
C GLU A 518 25.39 -12.49 -19.49
N ILE A 519 24.67 -12.20 -18.40
CA ILE A 519 24.89 -12.83 -17.09
C ILE A 519 23.64 -13.63 -16.74
N SER A 520 23.82 -14.89 -16.35
CA SER A 520 22.72 -15.79 -16.00
C SER A 520 23.05 -16.65 -14.78
N LEU A 521 22.01 -17.09 -14.07
CA LEU A 521 22.13 -17.98 -12.91
C LEU A 521 21.20 -19.18 -13.08
N THR A 522 21.74 -20.37 -12.85
CA THR A 522 20.96 -21.62 -12.77
C THR A 522 20.94 -22.14 -11.33
N SER A 523 19.74 -22.47 -10.82
CA SER A 523 19.54 -23.06 -9.49
C SER A 523 19.73 -24.59 -9.48
N PRO A 524 19.86 -25.21 -8.29
CA PRO A 524 19.94 -26.67 -8.16
C PRO A 524 18.71 -27.41 -8.69
N MET A 525 17.54 -26.75 -8.75
CA MET A 525 16.30 -27.32 -9.29
C MET A 525 16.17 -27.15 -10.82
N GLY A 526 17.15 -26.53 -11.48
CA GLY A 526 17.24 -26.43 -12.94
C GLY A 526 16.69 -25.13 -13.56
N THR A 527 16.04 -24.27 -12.77
CA THR A 527 15.60 -22.94 -13.21
C THR A 527 16.79 -22.12 -13.69
N ARG A 528 16.70 -21.50 -14.87
CA ARG A 528 17.66 -20.49 -15.35
C ARG A 528 16.99 -19.13 -15.37
N SER A 529 17.64 -18.13 -14.76
CA SER A 529 17.24 -16.73 -14.80
C SER A 529 18.35 -15.89 -15.43
N THR A 530 18.00 -15.02 -16.36
CA THR A 530 18.92 -14.05 -16.98
C THR A 530 18.98 -12.82 -16.08
N LEU A 531 20.15 -12.59 -15.49
CA LEU A 531 20.38 -11.52 -14.51
C LEU A 531 20.66 -10.18 -15.17
N VAL A 532 21.25 -10.18 -16.37
CA VAL A 532 21.23 -9.04 -17.29
C VAL A 532 21.39 -9.59 -18.71
N ALA A 533 20.54 -9.12 -19.63
CA ALA A 533 20.58 -9.45 -21.05
C ALA A 533 21.61 -8.57 -21.80
N ILE A 534 21.75 -8.76 -23.11
CA ILE A 534 22.50 -7.80 -23.93
C ILE A 534 21.85 -6.42 -23.91
N ARG A 535 22.67 -5.38 -23.79
CA ARG A 535 22.26 -3.97 -23.90
C ARG A 535 23.11 -3.29 -24.97
N PRO A 536 22.70 -3.28 -26.25
CA PRO A 536 23.57 -2.85 -27.36
C PRO A 536 24.11 -1.41 -27.27
N PHE A 537 23.48 -0.52 -26.50
CA PHE A 537 23.97 0.85 -26.31
C PHE A 537 25.00 0.98 -25.16
N ASP A 538 25.11 0.00 -24.27
CA ASP A 538 26.07 0.00 -23.15
C ASP A 538 27.51 -0.31 -23.62
N VAL A 539 28.15 0.71 -24.18
CA VAL A 539 29.56 0.68 -24.63
C VAL A 539 30.57 0.81 -23.47
N SER A 540 30.13 0.75 -22.21
CA SER A 540 31.00 1.02 -21.06
C SER A 540 32.08 -0.05 -20.85
N SER A 541 33.31 0.39 -20.59
CA SER A 541 34.45 -0.47 -20.22
C SER A 541 34.63 -0.62 -18.70
N GLN A 542 33.76 0.02 -17.89
CA GLN A 542 33.86 0.01 -16.43
C GLN A 542 33.45 -1.35 -15.81
N GLY A 543 32.70 -2.17 -16.55
CA GLY A 543 32.13 -3.41 -16.03
C GLY A 543 31.15 -3.16 -14.87
N TYR A 544 31.17 -4.06 -13.88
CA TYR A 544 30.31 -4.01 -12.71
C TYR A 544 31.16 -4.00 -11.45
N ASN A 545 31.09 -2.94 -10.64
CA ASN A 545 31.90 -2.81 -9.43
C ASN A 545 31.07 -3.09 -8.16
N ASN A 546 31.15 -4.32 -7.65
CA ASN A 546 30.41 -4.77 -6.46
C ASN A 546 28.88 -4.62 -6.61
N TRP A 547 28.40 -4.59 -7.86
CA TRP A 547 26.99 -4.58 -8.24
C TRP A 547 26.30 -5.85 -7.76
N VAL A 548 25.01 -5.75 -7.48
CA VAL A 548 24.21 -6.87 -6.95
C VAL A 548 23.01 -7.07 -7.87
N PHE A 549 23.07 -8.06 -8.75
CA PHE A 549 21.90 -8.48 -9.53
C PHE A 549 20.94 -9.27 -8.64
N MET A 550 19.64 -9.12 -8.83
CA MET A 550 18.60 -9.85 -8.09
C MET A 550 17.78 -10.75 -9.04
N SER A 551 17.18 -11.79 -8.48
CA SER A 551 16.21 -12.64 -9.16
C SER A 551 15.14 -13.12 -8.18
N THR A 552 13.87 -12.91 -8.55
CA THR A 552 12.69 -13.48 -7.88
C THR A 552 12.37 -14.89 -8.39
N HIS A 553 12.87 -15.27 -9.58
CA HIS A 553 12.41 -16.45 -10.34
C HIS A 553 12.52 -17.79 -9.59
N PHE A 554 13.39 -17.84 -8.58
CA PHE A 554 13.64 -19.02 -7.74
C PHE A 554 12.71 -19.12 -6.53
N TRP A 555 11.64 -18.31 -6.44
CA TRP A 555 10.77 -18.26 -5.27
C TRP A 555 10.18 -19.63 -4.91
N ASP A 556 10.16 -19.91 -3.60
CA ASP A 556 9.82 -21.18 -2.94
C ASP A 556 10.78 -22.37 -3.18
N GLU A 557 11.76 -22.29 -4.10
CA GLU A 557 12.70 -23.39 -4.41
C GLU A 557 13.61 -23.78 -3.23
N ASP A 558 14.08 -25.03 -3.24
CA ASP A 558 15.13 -25.53 -2.35
C ASP A 558 16.53 -25.10 -2.86
N PRO A 559 17.26 -24.23 -2.14
CA PRO A 559 18.55 -23.71 -2.58
C PRO A 559 19.73 -24.69 -2.48
N ARG A 560 19.51 -25.92 -2.00
CA ARG A 560 20.61 -26.88 -1.71
C ARG A 560 21.05 -27.62 -2.98
N GLY A 561 22.34 -27.56 -3.29
CA GLY A 561 22.95 -28.27 -4.41
C GLY A 561 23.77 -27.36 -5.33
N LEU A 562 23.81 -27.70 -6.62
CA LEU A 562 24.68 -27.06 -7.60
C LEU A 562 24.08 -25.76 -8.17
N TRP A 563 24.68 -24.63 -7.83
CA TRP A 563 24.45 -23.35 -8.51
C TRP A 563 25.47 -23.14 -9.63
N ILE A 564 25.04 -22.51 -10.73
CA ILE A 564 25.88 -22.19 -11.89
C ILE A 564 25.67 -20.73 -12.29
N LEU A 565 26.72 -19.92 -12.18
CA LEU A 565 26.77 -18.59 -12.79
C LEU A 565 27.32 -18.72 -14.22
N GLY A 566 26.53 -18.33 -15.21
CA GLY A 566 26.95 -18.19 -16.61
C GLY A 566 27.34 -16.75 -16.92
N LEU A 567 28.50 -16.57 -17.56
CA LEU A 567 28.97 -15.33 -18.16
C LEU A 567 29.25 -15.62 -19.65
N GLU A 568 28.59 -14.92 -20.56
CA GLU A 568 28.69 -15.20 -22.00
C GLU A 568 28.79 -13.92 -22.83
N ASN A 569 29.77 -13.87 -23.74
CA ASN A 569 29.87 -12.81 -24.75
C ASN A 569 28.86 -13.07 -25.86
N LYS A 570 27.70 -12.43 -25.79
CA LYS A 570 26.65 -12.45 -26.83
C LYS A 570 26.87 -11.38 -27.90
N GLY A 571 27.79 -10.45 -27.67
CA GLY A 571 28.15 -9.40 -28.62
C GLY A 571 28.92 -9.88 -29.85
N TYR A 572 28.92 -9.05 -30.89
CA TYR A 572 29.67 -9.31 -32.13
C TYR A 572 31.20 -9.13 -31.97
N TYR A 573 31.63 -8.36 -30.97
CA TYR A 573 33.05 -8.02 -30.77
C TYR A 573 33.78 -9.09 -29.94
N PHE A 574 35.09 -9.26 -30.21
CA PHE A 574 35.96 -10.03 -29.34
C PHE A 574 36.25 -9.23 -28.06
N ASN A 575 35.45 -9.46 -27.02
CA ASN A 575 35.57 -8.77 -25.75
C ASN A 575 36.53 -9.49 -24.78
N THR A 576 37.15 -8.71 -23.90
CA THR A 576 38.03 -9.21 -22.84
C THR A 576 37.62 -8.64 -21.48
N GLY A 577 37.92 -9.36 -20.40
CA GLY A 577 37.57 -8.92 -19.06
C GLY A 577 38.01 -9.90 -17.97
N THR A 578 37.78 -9.52 -16.71
CA THR A 578 38.25 -10.27 -15.55
C THR A 578 37.20 -10.25 -14.43
N LEU A 579 36.88 -11.42 -13.88
CA LEU A 579 36.05 -11.58 -12.68
C LEU A 579 36.94 -11.54 -11.43
N TYR A 580 36.74 -10.53 -10.58
CA TYR A 580 37.50 -10.31 -9.34
C TYR A 580 36.80 -10.87 -8.09
N ARG A 581 35.46 -10.81 -8.05
CA ARG A 581 34.64 -11.29 -6.92
C ARG A 581 33.30 -11.82 -7.41
N TYR A 582 32.85 -12.92 -6.80
CA TYR A 582 31.48 -13.43 -6.89
C TYR A 582 31.04 -13.91 -5.49
N THR A 583 29.99 -13.29 -4.96
CA THR A 583 29.27 -13.75 -3.78
C THR A 583 27.82 -14.03 -4.14
N LEU A 584 27.32 -15.22 -3.82
CA LEU A 584 25.91 -15.59 -3.89
C LEU A 584 25.24 -15.29 -2.54
N LEU A 585 24.11 -14.62 -2.58
CA LEU A 585 23.35 -14.11 -1.44
C LEU A 585 21.94 -14.69 -1.54
N LEU A 586 21.56 -15.56 -0.60
CA LEU A 586 20.27 -16.23 -0.59
C LEU A 586 19.41 -15.64 0.54
N TYR A 587 18.16 -15.31 0.25
CA TYR A 587 17.15 -14.90 1.21
C TYR A 587 15.99 -15.91 1.19
N GLY A 588 15.29 -16.08 2.30
CA GLY A 588 14.21 -17.05 2.41
C GLY A 588 13.85 -17.41 3.85
N THR A 589 13.16 -18.54 4.02
CA THR A 589 12.82 -19.11 5.33
C THR A 589 13.32 -20.54 5.48
N ALA A 590 13.30 -21.05 6.72
CA ALA A 590 13.45 -22.47 7.02
C ALA A 590 12.11 -23.25 6.95
N GLU A 591 10.99 -22.59 6.65
CA GLU A 591 9.71 -23.27 6.42
C GLU A 591 9.72 -24.03 5.08
N ASP A 592 8.77 -24.94 4.93
CA ASP A 592 8.39 -25.43 3.61
C ASP A 592 7.24 -24.55 3.08
N MET A 593 7.56 -23.62 2.18
CA MET A 593 6.57 -22.69 1.63
C MET A 593 5.70 -23.32 0.52
N THR A 594 5.96 -24.57 0.14
CA THR A 594 5.17 -25.36 -0.82
C THR A 594 4.13 -26.23 -0.11
N ALA A 595 4.49 -26.82 1.04
CA ALA A 595 3.62 -27.69 1.85
C ALA A 595 2.74 -26.93 2.88
N ARG A 596 2.65 -25.60 2.75
CA ARG A 596 2.04 -24.71 3.77
C ARG A 596 0.51 -24.80 3.77
N PRO A 597 -0.14 -25.11 4.91
CA PRO A 597 -1.60 -25.13 4.99
C PRO A 597 -2.18 -23.71 4.98
N SER A 598 -3.42 -23.58 4.49
CA SER A 598 -4.22 -22.35 4.63
C SER A 598 -4.46 -22.03 6.11
N GLY A 599 -4.26 -20.77 6.51
CA GLY A 599 -4.58 -20.30 7.85
C GLY A 599 -6.09 -20.16 8.10
N PRO A 600 -6.50 -20.02 9.38
CA PRO A 600 -7.87 -19.62 9.70
C PRO A 600 -8.13 -18.22 9.11
N GLN A 601 -9.35 -17.99 8.61
CA GLN A 601 -9.66 -16.70 8.01
C GLN A 601 -9.67 -15.57 9.05
N VAL A 602 -8.73 -14.63 8.89
CA VAL A 602 -8.83 -13.27 9.39
C VAL A 602 -10.07 -12.64 8.75
N THR A 603 -11.11 -12.40 9.56
CA THR A 603 -12.36 -11.81 9.08
C THR A 603 -12.69 -10.57 9.88
N SER A 604 -12.92 -9.46 9.19
CA SER A 604 -13.49 -8.22 9.74
C SER A 604 -14.92 -8.41 10.30
N ASN A 605 -15.53 -9.58 10.03
CA ASN A 605 -16.81 -10.05 10.57
C ASN A 605 -16.71 -10.82 11.90
N ALA A 606 -15.51 -11.08 12.43
CA ALA A 606 -15.35 -11.66 13.77
C ALA A 606 -15.60 -10.63 14.91
N CYS A 607 -15.89 -9.37 14.56
CA CYS A 607 -16.24 -8.31 15.49
C CYS A 607 -17.71 -8.41 15.92
N VAL A 608 -17.96 -8.50 17.23
CA VAL A 608 -19.29 -8.60 17.85
C VAL A 608 -19.92 -7.21 18.03
N GLN A 609 -19.12 -6.23 18.46
CA GLN A 609 -19.56 -4.86 18.71
C GLN A 609 -18.57 -3.84 18.14
N ARG A 610 -19.10 -2.85 17.41
CA ARG A 610 -18.37 -1.67 16.93
C ARG A 610 -18.89 -0.42 17.61
N ASP A 611 -18.05 0.60 17.71
CA ASP A 611 -18.43 1.93 18.22
C ASP A 611 -18.94 2.89 17.13
N THR A 612 -19.17 4.14 17.53
CA THR A 612 -19.66 5.22 16.66
C THR A 612 -18.67 5.66 15.58
N GLU A 613 -17.40 5.27 15.69
CA GLU A 613 -16.34 5.51 14.69
C GLU A 613 -16.12 4.25 13.82
N GLY A 614 -16.85 3.17 14.09
CA GLY A 614 -16.80 1.90 13.36
C GLY A 614 -15.72 0.93 13.86
N LEU A 615 -14.98 1.30 14.91
CA LEU A 615 -13.85 0.55 15.44
C LEU A 615 -14.35 -0.66 16.25
N CYS A 616 -13.62 -1.77 16.23
CA CYS A 616 -14.05 -2.98 16.94
C CYS A 616 -13.74 -2.91 18.45
N GLN A 617 -14.74 -3.23 19.28
CA GLN A 617 -14.62 -3.26 20.75
C GLN A 617 -14.66 -4.69 21.33
N GLU A 618 -15.32 -5.65 20.67
CA GLU A 618 -15.43 -7.03 21.14
C GLU A 618 -15.26 -8.03 19.99
N CYS A 619 -14.54 -9.13 20.23
CA CYS A 619 -14.27 -10.19 19.26
C CYS A 619 -14.89 -11.52 19.65
N HIS A 620 -15.46 -12.23 18.68
CA HIS A 620 -16.07 -13.54 18.91
C HIS A 620 -15.00 -14.58 19.29
N SER A 621 -15.21 -15.31 20.38
CA SER A 621 -14.35 -16.42 20.80
C SER A 621 -14.17 -17.42 19.65
N PRO A 622 -12.93 -17.89 19.34
CA PRO A 622 -11.73 -17.82 20.17
C PRO A 622 -10.85 -16.56 20.02
N ALA A 623 -11.23 -15.59 19.19
CA ALA A 623 -10.35 -14.51 18.73
C ALA A 623 -9.85 -13.53 19.82
N TYR A 624 -8.80 -12.77 19.46
CA TYR A 624 -8.15 -11.74 20.26
C TYR A 624 -8.27 -10.37 19.57
N ILE A 625 -8.40 -9.30 20.35
CA ILE A 625 -8.39 -7.91 19.89
C ILE A 625 -6.94 -7.44 19.69
N LEU A 626 -6.62 -6.90 18.52
CA LEU A 626 -5.40 -6.11 18.29
C LEU A 626 -5.77 -4.80 17.59
N GLY A 627 -5.59 -3.67 18.27
CA GLY A 627 -6.09 -2.38 17.78
C GLY A 627 -7.60 -2.45 17.56
N HIS A 628 -8.03 -2.42 16.29
CA HIS A 628 -9.43 -2.45 15.86
C HIS A 628 -9.85 -3.78 15.20
N LEU A 629 -9.02 -4.83 15.34
CA LEU A 629 -9.12 -6.09 14.58
C LEU A 629 -9.34 -7.31 15.48
N CYS A 630 -10.06 -8.30 14.96
CA CYS A 630 -10.31 -9.59 15.60
C CYS A 630 -9.51 -10.70 14.92
N LEU A 631 -8.60 -11.32 15.67
CA LEU A 631 -7.59 -12.24 15.15
C LEU A 631 -7.68 -13.62 15.79
N ALA A 632 -7.53 -14.69 15.01
CA ALA A 632 -7.53 -16.06 15.54
C ALA A 632 -6.31 -16.37 16.43
N TYR A 633 -5.23 -15.58 16.31
CA TYR A 633 -3.96 -15.68 17.04
C TYR A 633 -3.33 -14.28 17.10
N CYS A 634 -2.34 -14.07 17.98
CA CYS A 634 -1.59 -12.81 18.01
C CYS A 634 -0.38 -12.87 17.06
N PRO A 635 -0.13 -11.82 16.25
CA PRO A 635 0.95 -11.79 15.26
C PRO A 635 2.31 -11.49 15.92
N PRO A 636 3.43 -11.59 15.18
CA PRO A 636 4.73 -11.11 15.63
C PRO A 636 4.68 -9.67 16.17
N ARG A 637 5.58 -9.38 17.11
CA ARG A 637 5.59 -8.25 18.06
C ARG A 637 4.47 -8.25 19.12
N TYR A 638 3.59 -9.25 19.14
CA TYR A 638 2.54 -9.39 20.17
C TYR A 638 2.43 -10.81 20.73
N PHE A 639 1.91 -10.94 21.96
CA PHE A 639 1.54 -12.20 22.59
C PHE A 639 0.07 -12.18 23.03
N ASN A 640 -0.52 -13.36 23.22
CA ASN A 640 -1.89 -13.52 23.66
C ASN A 640 -2.04 -13.27 25.16
N HIS A 641 -2.86 -12.28 25.53
CA HIS A 641 -3.12 -11.87 26.89
C HIS A 641 -4.63 -11.80 27.16
N THR A 642 -5.04 -12.05 28.40
CA THR A 642 -6.44 -11.86 28.82
C THR A 642 -6.47 -10.77 29.88
N GLN A 643 -6.96 -9.58 29.51
CA GLN A 643 -7.18 -8.52 30.48
C GLN A 643 -8.29 -8.95 31.45
N GLN A 644 -7.97 -8.96 32.73
CA GLN A 644 -8.92 -9.31 33.78
C GLN A 644 -10.04 -8.25 33.88
N ALA A 645 -11.25 -8.71 34.17
CA ALA A 645 -12.41 -7.84 34.38
C ALA A 645 -12.15 -6.90 35.57
N VAL A 646 -12.18 -5.58 35.33
CA VAL A 646 -12.06 -4.59 36.40
C VAL A 646 -13.36 -4.60 37.21
N THR A 647 -13.29 -5.04 38.47
CA THR A 647 -14.42 -5.01 39.41
C THR A 647 -14.88 -3.56 39.61
N ALA A 648 -16.11 -3.27 39.22
CA ALA A 648 -16.64 -1.91 39.29
C ALA A 648 -16.84 -1.46 40.75
N GLY A 649 -16.28 -0.29 41.08
CA GLY A 649 -16.78 0.50 42.20
C GLY A 649 -18.24 0.90 41.97
N SER A 650 -18.99 1.12 43.06
CA SER A 650 -20.45 1.32 43.03
C SER A 650 -20.91 2.35 41.99
N GLY A 651 -21.64 1.90 40.97
CA GLY A 651 -22.29 2.77 39.97
C GLY A 651 -21.79 2.65 38.52
N ARG A 652 -20.90 1.71 38.19
CA ARG A 652 -20.54 1.38 36.79
C ARG A 652 -20.80 -0.10 36.48
N SER A 653 -21.11 -0.41 35.22
CA SER A 653 -21.14 -1.79 34.72
C SER A 653 -19.73 -2.41 34.78
N ALA A 654 -19.65 -3.71 35.10
CA ALA A 654 -18.39 -4.44 35.01
C ALA A 654 -17.96 -4.59 33.55
N VAL A 655 -16.67 -4.39 33.26
CA VAL A 655 -16.09 -4.64 31.94
C VAL A 655 -15.75 -6.14 31.85
N PRO A 656 -16.21 -6.88 30.82
CA PRO A 656 -15.88 -8.29 30.67
C PRO A 656 -14.38 -8.52 30.44
N ALA A 657 -13.89 -9.72 30.74
CA ALA A 657 -12.48 -10.06 30.57
C ALA A 657 -12.14 -10.20 29.07
N MET A 658 -11.36 -9.26 28.52
CA MET A 658 -11.08 -9.17 27.09
C MET A 658 -9.82 -9.97 26.71
N ARG A 659 -9.93 -10.76 25.64
CA ARG A 659 -8.79 -11.37 24.95
C ARG A 659 -8.14 -10.33 24.05
N VAL A 660 -6.88 -10.00 24.32
CA VAL A 660 -6.13 -8.96 23.61
C VAL A 660 -4.76 -9.48 23.19
N CYS A 661 -4.20 -8.87 22.15
CA CYS A 661 -2.79 -9.04 21.79
C CYS A 661 -1.97 -7.92 22.44
N SER A 662 -1.16 -8.27 23.44
CA SER A 662 -0.28 -7.32 24.14
C SER A 662 1.12 -7.32 23.53
N SER A 663 1.78 -6.17 23.50
CA SER A 663 3.08 -6.00 22.85
C SER A 663 4.19 -6.80 23.55
N CYS A 664 5.03 -7.46 22.75
CA CYS A 664 6.31 -8.00 23.20
C CYS A 664 7.26 -6.90 23.70
N HIS A 665 8.30 -7.29 24.42
CA HIS A 665 9.45 -6.40 24.62
C HIS A 665 10.09 -6.02 23.27
N SER A 666 10.63 -4.80 23.16
CA SER A 666 11.15 -4.25 21.90
C SER A 666 12.31 -5.06 21.29
N SER A 667 13.06 -5.77 22.13
CA SER A 667 14.13 -6.71 21.73
C SER A 667 13.62 -8.02 21.13
N CYS A 668 12.34 -8.40 21.33
CA CYS A 668 11.77 -9.64 20.80
C CYS A 668 11.06 -9.40 19.46
N TYR A 669 11.20 -10.33 18.51
CA TYR A 669 10.36 -10.37 17.30
C TYR A 669 9.08 -11.17 17.51
N THR A 670 9.15 -12.30 18.21
CA THR A 670 7.99 -12.98 18.82
C THR A 670 8.29 -13.25 20.29
N CYS A 671 7.26 -13.41 21.11
CA CYS A 671 7.41 -13.61 22.55
C CYS A 671 6.27 -14.45 23.15
N ARG A 672 6.40 -14.80 24.45
CA ARG A 672 5.33 -15.37 25.29
C ARG A 672 4.80 -14.38 26.34
N GLY A 673 5.41 -13.20 26.45
CA GLY A 673 5.14 -12.18 27.46
C GLY A 673 5.88 -10.87 27.14
N SER A 674 5.74 -9.88 27.99
CA SER A 674 6.30 -8.53 27.79
C SER A 674 7.74 -8.36 28.33
N SER A 675 8.36 -9.40 28.88
CA SER A 675 9.75 -9.34 29.39
C SER A 675 10.78 -9.38 28.26
N PRO A 676 11.97 -8.74 28.41
CA PRO A 676 13.13 -9.02 27.55
C PRO A 676 13.62 -10.48 27.59
N LEU A 677 13.12 -11.28 28.55
CA LEU A 677 13.40 -12.71 28.74
C LEU A 677 12.26 -13.62 28.25
N ASP A 678 11.19 -13.07 27.65
CA ASP A 678 10.06 -13.85 27.10
C ASP A 678 10.16 -14.06 25.58
N CYS A 679 11.29 -13.73 24.94
CA CYS A 679 11.45 -13.82 23.49
C CYS A 679 11.43 -15.27 23.00
N THR A 680 10.76 -15.52 21.87
CA THR A 680 10.74 -16.81 21.17
C THR A 680 11.33 -16.74 19.76
N ALA A 681 11.54 -15.54 19.24
CA ALA A 681 12.38 -15.24 18.08
C ALA A 681 12.88 -13.80 18.18
N CYS A 682 14.04 -13.53 17.60
CA CYS A 682 14.68 -12.22 17.65
C CYS A 682 14.56 -11.44 16.33
N PRO A 683 14.65 -10.10 16.37
CA PRO A 683 14.71 -9.27 15.17
C PRO A 683 15.93 -9.62 14.30
N PRO A 684 15.92 -9.27 13.00
CA PRO A 684 17.10 -9.40 12.15
C PRO A 684 18.33 -8.74 12.78
N GLN A 685 19.50 -9.37 12.64
CA GLN A 685 20.76 -9.02 13.32
C GLN A 685 20.79 -9.25 14.84
N SER A 686 19.87 -10.03 15.42
CA SER A 686 19.95 -10.50 16.82
C SER A 686 19.80 -12.02 16.92
N THR A 687 20.48 -12.62 17.89
CA THR A 687 20.48 -14.06 18.19
C THR A 687 19.63 -14.32 19.42
N LEU A 688 18.87 -15.43 19.40
CA LEU A 688 18.08 -15.88 20.55
C LEU A 688 18.95 -16.74 21.48
N ASP A 689 19.01 -16.40 22.75
CA ASP A 689 19.41 -17.31 23.82
C ASP A 689 18.16 -18.12 24.24
N GLU A 690 18.12 -19.40 23.86
CA GLU A 690 17.00 -20.30 24.15
C GLU A 690 16.90 -20.70 25.65
N GLN A 691 17.95 -20.49 26.45
CA GLN A 691 17.94 -20.75 27.89
C GLN A 691 17.45 -19.55 28.70
N GLN A 692 17.81 -18.33 28.27
CA GLN A 692 17.38 -17.08 28.90
C GLN A 692 16.08 -16.51 28.30
N GLY A 693 15.63 -17.00 27.16
CA GLY A 693 14.53 -16.40 26.39
C GLY A 693 14.85 -14.98 25.92
N SER A 694 16.12 -14.64 25.75
CA SER A 694 16.58 -13.26 25.54
C SER A 694 17.18 -13.05 24.15
N CYS A 695 17.16 -11.82 23.66
CA CYS A 695 17.72 -11.47 22.35
C CYS A 695 19.00 -10.64 22.51
N SER A 696 20.12 -11.19 22.04
CA SER A 696 21.42 -10.52 22.02
C SER A 696 21.77 -10.06 20.60
N GLY A 697 22.10 -8.76 20.45
CA GLY A 697 22.72 -8.24 19.23
C GLY A 697 24.22 -8.54 19.19
N PRO A 698 24.90 -8.31 18.05
CA PRO A 698 26.36 -8.30 18.02
C PRO A 698 26.88 -7.23 19.01
N HIS A 699 27.86 -7.60 19.84
CA HIS A 699 28.47 -6.67 20.79
C HIS A 699 29.03 -5.44 20.06
N PRO A 700 28.69 -4.21 20.50
CA PRO A 700 29.53 -3.06 20.24
C PRO A 700 30.91 -3.32 20.86
N THR A 701 31.98 -3.21 20.08
CA THR A 701 33.34 -3.23 20.63
C THR A 701 33.52 -2.04 21.56
N GLU A 702 33.94 -2.29 22.81
CA GLU A 702 33.97 -1.29 23.86
C GLU A 702 34.88 -0.10 23.51
N ALA A 703 34.26 1.06 23.27
CA ALA A 703 34.95 2.34 23.28
C ALA A 703 34.84 2.93 24.70
N HIS A 704 35.94 2.97 25.44
CA HIS A 704 35.95 3.52 26.80
C HIS A 704 35.50 4.99 26.83
N SER A 705 34.46 5.28 27.61
CA SER A 705 34.25 6.57 28.25
C SER A 705 33.84 6.33 29.70
N GLN A 706 34.57 6.94 30.64
CA GLN A 706 34.33 6.74 32.07
C GLN A 706 33.23 7.69 32.54
N SER A 707 32.19 7.14 33.19
CA SER A 707 31.21 7.94 33.93
C SER A 707 31.64 8.08 35.37
N THR A 708 32.01 9.29 35.79
CA THR A 708 32.12 9.66 37.21
C THR A 708 30.82 10.36 37.63
N ALA A 709 30.11 9.75 38.57
CA ALA A 709 28.85 10.30 39.08
C ALA A 709 29.10 11.38 40.14
N THR A 710 28.21 12.38 40.20
CA THR A 710 28.04 13.24 41.37
C THR A 710 26.55 13.48 41.60
N THR A 711 26.07 13.14 42.79
CA THR A 711 24.66 13.23 43.21
C THR A 711 24.34 14.53 43.92
N CYS A 712 23.11 15.04 43.78
CA CYS A 712 22.34 15.65 44.89
C CYS A 712 20.82 15.77 44.56
N PRO A 713 19.91 15.92 45.55
CA PRO A 713 18.50 15.53 45.40
C PRO A 713 17.46 16.68 45.46
N CYS A 714 16.20 16.33 45.16
CA CYS A 714 15.01 17.16 45.38
C CYS A 714 14.65 17.32 46.87
N PRO A 715 13.80 18.32 47.22
CA PRO A 715 12.59 17.98 47.99
C PRO A 715 11.30 18.79 47.67
N HIS A 716 10.17 18.06 47.70
CA HIS A 716 8.79 18.43 48.13
C HIS A 716 7.97 19.62 47.55
N GLY A 717 6.67 19.37 47.35
CA GLY A 717 5.57 20.37 47.29
C GLY A 717 4.90 20.56 48.68
N PRO A 718 3.57 20.82 48.82
CA PRO A 718 2.48 20.50 47.88
C PRO A 718 1.23 21.47 47.82
N ALA A 719 0.23 21.08 47.01
CA ALA A 719 -1.23 21.15 47.25
C ALA A 719 -2.10 22.45 47.06
N GLN A 720 -3.22 22.21 46.34
CA GLN A 720 -4.62 22.71 46.50
C GLN A 720 -5.14 24.03 45.87
N ALA A 721 -6.36 23.88 45.29
CA ALA A 721 -7.48 24.86 45.15
C ALA A 721 -7.36 26.05 44.15
N VAL A 722 -8.45 26.61 43.58
CA VAL A 722 -9.74 26.07 43.06
C VAL A 722 -10.46 27.16 42.20
N VAL A 723 -10.93 26.82 40.98
CA VAL A 723 -12.11 27.35 40.22
C VAL A 723 -12.27 28.89 39.92
N LEU A 724 -12.94 29.22 38.78
CA LEU A 724 -13.46 30.54 38.34
C LEU A 724 -12.37 31.58 37.91
N SER A 725 -12.56 32.50 36.94
CA SER A 725 -13.73 32.94 36.14
C SER A 725 -13.38 33.26 34.68
N LEU A 726 -14.38 33.42 33.82
CA LEU A 726 -14.30 33.97 32.45
C LEU A 726 -14.64 35.49 32.41
N LEU A 727 -14.23 36.14 31.31
CA LEU A 727 -14.75 37.40 30.72
C LEU A 727 -14.63 38.74 31.48
N SER A 728 -13.83 39.67 30.93
CA SER A 728 -14.11 41.12 30.92
C SER A 728 -13.28 41.93 29.89
N LEU A 729 -13.52 41.72 28.59
CA LEU A 729 -13.04 42.62 27.52
C LEU A 729 -14.10 43.68 27.20
N ALA A 730 -14.11 44.79 27.94
CA ALA A 730 -14.89 45.99 27.62
C ALA A 730 -14.33 47.23 28.35
N PHE A 731 -14.32 48.38 27.68
CA PHE A 731 -13.77 49.68 28.14
C PHE A 731 -12.24 49.66 28.39
N GLY A 732 -11.46 50.70 28.07
CA GLY A 732 -11.73 51.95 27.35
C GLY A 732 -10.42 52.75 27.18
N THR A 733 -10.25 53.43 26.05
CA THR A 733 -9.08 54.30 25.74
C THR A 733 -9.34 55.76 26.17
N PRO A 734 -8.39 56.74 26.07
CA PRO A 734 -6.91 56.70 25.93
C PRO A 734 -6.17 57.68 26.90
N LEU A 735 -4.88 57.99 26.63
CA LEU A 735 -4.30 59.37 26.51
C LEU A 735 -3.18 59.87 27.49
N LEU A 736 -2.01 60.17 26.90
CA LEU A 736 -0.98 61.23 27.16
C LEU A 736 -0.20 61.42 28.50
N CYS A 737 1.15 61.42 28.35
CA CYS A 737 2.19 62.30 28.97
C CYS A 737 2.44 62.32 30.51
N HIS A 738 3.62 62.70 31.04
CA HIS A 738 4.88 63.25 30.46
C HIS A 738 6.15 62.86 31.27
N VAL A 739 7.25 62.49 30.57
CA VAL A 739 8.68 62.88 30.75
C VAL A 739 9.41 62.79 32.11
N LEU A 740 10.55 62.08 32.11
CA LEU A 740 11.92 62.55 32.47
C LEU A 740 12.97 61.49 32.00
N LEU A 741 13.58 61.61 30.82
CA LEU A 741 14.86 62.28 30.48
C LEU A 741 16.17 61.69 31.10
N ALA A 742 16.83 60.77 30.38
CA ALA A 742 18.29 60.56 30.35
C ALA A 742 18.71 59.60 29.22
N GLY A 743 19.83 59.87 28.52
CA GLY A 743 20.50 58.95 27.58
C GLY A 743 20.16 59.14 26.09
N CYS A 744 21.16 59.45 25.25
CA CYS A 744 21.00 59.74 23.81
C CYS A 744 21.54 58.61 22.90
N LEU A 745 21.17 58.70 21.61
CA LEU A 745 21.52 57.74 20.55
C LEU A 745 22.83 58.05 19.80
N LEU A 746 23.31 57.02 19.10
CA LEU A 746 24.22 56.99 17.93
C LEU A 746 23.99 58.12 16.91
N PRO A 747 25.02 58.57 16.14
CA PRO A 747 25.51 57.77 14.99
C PRO A 747 26.99 57.87 14.54
N TRP A 748 27.39 56.89 13.72
CA TRP A 748 28.44 56.86 12.67
C TRP A 748 29.72 57.73 12.78
N MET A 749 30.90 57.08 12.88
CA MET A 749 31.98 57.11 11.86
C MET A 749 33.26 56.39 12.34
N GLY A 750 34.08 55.87 11.41
CA GLY A 750 35.54 55.89 11.56
C GLY A 750 36.31 54.55 11.54
N PRO A 751 37.63 54.55 11.22
CA PRO A 751 38.27 53.46 10.47
C PRO A 751 39.54 52.83 11.14
N PRO A 752 40.12 51.74 10.59
CA PRO A 752 41.06 50.86 11.30
C PRO A 752 42.57 51.11 11.09
N ARG A 753 43.38 50.40 11.90
CA ARG A 753 44.86 50.27 11.86
C ARG A 753 45.27 48.91 12.48
N THR A 754 46.38 48.21 12.16
CA THR A 754 47.40 48.31 11.09
C THR A 754 48.26 47.02 11.04
N GLY A 755 48.80 46.67 9.86
CA GLY A 755 49.98 45.78 9.70
C GLY A 755 49.72 44.50 8.87
N ALA A 756 50.56 44.09 7.91
CA ALA A 756 51.77 44.73 7.34
C ALA A 756 52.02 44.28 5.87
N HIS A 757 53.16 44.68 5.30
CA HIS A 757 53.74 44.36 3.97
C HIS A 757 53.53 42.92 3.42
N SER A 758 53.61 42.57 2.11
CA SER A 758 53.60 43.27 0.78
C SER A 758 53.73 42.18 -0.35
N SER A 759 53.89 42.37 -1.68
CA SER A 759 54.05 43.54 -2.57
C SER A 759 53.70 43.23 -4.06
N ARG A 760 53.53 44.31 -4.86
CA ARG A 760 53.86 44.49 -6.31
C ARG A 760 53.25 43.62 -7.45
N HIS A 761 52.85 44.38 -8.50
CA HIS A 761 52.84 44.12 -9.96
C HIS A 761 51.60 43.59 -10.73
N SER A 762 50.61 44.48 -10.86
CA SER A 762 50.12 45.06 -12.14
C SER A 762 50.03 44.24 -13.46
N ARG A 763 48.79 44.15 -13.99
CA ARG A 763 48.34 44.27 -15.42
C ARG A 763 49.10 43.46 -16.50
N THR A 764 48.41 42.70 -17.37
CA THR A 764 47.62 43.27 -18.51
C THR A 764 46.45 42.39 -18.99
N ARG A 765 45.60 42.96 -19.87
CA ARG A 765 44.60 42.25 -20.71
C ARG A 765 45.25 41.65 -21.96
N SER A 766 44.78 40.48 -22.40
CA SER A 766 44.62 40.14 -23.82
C SER A 766 43.55 39.04 -24.00
N ARG A 767 42.78 39.10 -25.10
CA ARG A 767 42.03 37.96 -25.64
C ARG A 767 42.98 37.16 -26.55
N LEU A 768 42.71 35.87 -26.74
CA LEU A 768 42.61 35.26 -28.08
C LEU A 768 41.92 33.89 -28.03
N GLU A 769 41.64 33.33 -29.21
CA GLU A 769 40.71 32.23 -29.47
C GLU A 769 41.37 30.84 -29.55
N PRO A 770 40.59 29.73 -29.54
CA PRO A 770 41.10 28.38 -29.35
C PRO A 770 41.64 27.73 -30.63
N ARG A 771 42.37 26.62 -30.48
CA ARG A 771 42.55 25.60 -31.53
C ARG A 771 42.64 24.19 -30.95
N ALA A 772 42.29 23.23 -31.80
CA ALA A 772 42.12 21.82 -31.46
C ALA A 772 43.42 21.08 -31.12
N GLY A 773 43.25 19.99 -30.36
CA GLY A 773 44.18 18.88 -30.15
C GLY A 773 43.36 17.64 -29.84
#